data_AF-A0A3A1XZA9-F1
#
_entry.id   AF-A0A3A1XZA9-F1
#
_cell.length_a   1.000
_cell.length_b   1.000
_cell.length_c   1.000
_cell.angle_alpha   90.00
_cell.angle_beta   90.00
_cell.angle_gamma   90.00
#
_symmetry.space_group_name_H-M   'P 1'
#
loop_
_entity.id
_entity.type
_entity.pdbx_description
1 polymer ?
#
loop_
_entity_poly.entity_id
_entity_poly.type
_entity_poly.pdbx_seq_one_letter_code
_entity_poly.pdbx_strand_id
1 'polypeptide(L)'
;MVIAERHVKNMSGGFVGQIIVRVLAGLVSAATAFTMNVVAPQKSSSIEHVHANVRANVHTNVHTKSVVKPIIQSHSGTVYQSSFIDNEYGAHWSDADGTTAFIDGNDDVFVNNAKAVIDVSEHQKEIDWDAVKASGVDGAIIRISYGWDNGYDKQALRNISECKRLGIPFGIYMYSYAEKAEDGAAEGADIVKLLKGAGVSPDDLTYPVYYDLERWTWRGHQPPTSPYVYQDIVASWWNQLVSAGYHKLGVYSYANYLRGPLNSQYIHERTSWVASYGSRVGFPISTALRGWQYTSDGSVDGIDGRVDLNAFGMAGGGEINGVSEFGNTITNTSANSSQDVRDGWKVSKKANRRDLWTNGDKSFILQYELRDSYYGHGGYARLGAPVADEENLGAGWWRQRCQHGDVFTQGRDKKYVIQYELRDSYYKHGGYGRLGAPVADEENLGAGWWRQHCQHGDVFTQGRDKKYVIQYELRDSYYKHGSYSRLGSPISDEENMGGGWWRQHCKHGDVWTHGRDIKYVIQFELRDSYQGHRGAAWLGAPVAEEENMGGGWWRQCCQNGDVWTHGKDKKFVIMFALRDSYYRHRGAGWLGAPVADEENMGAGWWRQRCQNGDVWTHGKDKKFVIMFNLRKDYYARGDFKKLGAPIEDEHNDGNGLWHQKCQNVVLEAH
;
A
#
# COMPACT_ATOMS: atom_id res chain seq x y z
N MET A 1 0.46 -35.95 15.55
CA MET A 1 -0.95 -36.23 15.19
C MET A 1 -1.41 -35.08 14.30
N VAL A 2 -1.52 -35.17 12.98
CA VAL A 2 -1.71 -36.33 12.07
C VAL A 2 -2.91 -37.19 12.48
N ILE A 3 -4.02 -37.00 11.77
CA ILE A 3 -4.75 -38.03 11.01
C ILE A 3 -5.37 -37.29 9.82
N ALA A 4 -5.22 -37.86 8.63
CA ALA A 4 -5.89 -37.44 7.41
C ALA A 4 -6.53 -38.69 6.80
N GLU A 5 -7.84 -38.66 6.53
CA GLU A 5 -8.53 -39.82 5.94
C GLU A 5 -8.57 -39.73 4.42
N ARG A 6 -8.10 -40.82 3.79
CA ARG A 6 -8.22 -41.07 2.36
C ARG A 6 -9.57 -41.73 2.09
N HIS A 7 -10.26 -41.32 1.03
CA HIS A 7 -11.12 -42.23 0.28
C HIS A 7 -10.90 -42.08 -1.23
N VAL A 8 -10.56 -43.22 -1.86
CA VAL A 8 -10.49 -43.43 -3.31
C VAL A 8 -11.14 -44.78 -3.57
N LYS A 9 -12.11 -44.85 -4.49
CA LYS A 9 -12.51 -46.11 -5.14
C LYS A 9 -13.19 -45.89 -6.50
N ASN A 10 -12.44 -46.26 -7.53
CA ASN A 10 -12.73 -46.60 -8.92
C ASN A 10 -14.18 -46.91 -9.35
N MET A 11 -14.54 -46.43 -10.55
CA MET A 11 -15.06 -47.18 -11.72
C MET A 11 -14.76 -46.28 -12.97
N SER A 12 -14.02 -46.60 -14.03
CA SER A 12 -13.83 -47.78 -14.92
C SER A 12 -14.59 -47.66 -16.26
N GLY A 13 -13.84 -47.50 -17.37
CA GLY A 13 -14.32 -47.60 -18.76
C GLY A 13 -14.88 -46.29 -19.36
N GLY A 14 -14.46 -45.78 -20.53
CA GLY A 14 -13.40 -46.21 -21.46
C GLY A 14 -13.90 -46.29 -22.91
N PHE A 15 -13.36 -45.46 -23.81
CA PHE A 15 -13.38 -45.73 -25.25
C PHE A 15 -12.16 -45.12 -25.95
N VAL A 16 -11.71 -45.78 -27.01
CA VAL A 16 -10.41 -45.57 -27.70
C VAL A 16 -10.61 -44.78 -29.00
N GLY A 17 -9.63 -43.96 -29.36
CA GLY A 17 -9.57 -43.27 -30.65
C GLY A 17 -8.19 -42.69 -30.96
N GLN A 18 -7.25 -43.52 -31.42
CA GLN A 18 -5.94 -43.07 -31.92
C GLN A 18 -6.04 -42.59 -33.38
N ILE A 19 -5.52 -41.40 -33.68
CA ILE A 19 -4.87 -41.06 -34.96
C ILE A 19 -3.54 -40.36 -34.66
N ILE A 20 -2.54 -40.57 -35.52
CA ILE A 20 -1.11 -40.34 -35.29
C ILE A 20 -0.53 -39.41 -36.38
N VAL A 21 0.54 -38.65 -36.03
CA VAL A 21 1.49 -37.94 -36.97
C VAL A 21 0.94 -36.65 -37.63
N ARG A 22 1.67 -35.52 -37.79
CA ARG A 22 3.13 -35.24 -37.66
C ARG A 22 3.46 -33.79 -37.22
N VAL A 23 4.66 -33.67 -36.65
CA VAL A 23 5.46 -32.50 -36.21
C VAL A 23 5.67 -31.37 -37.25
N LEU A 24 5.62 -30.08 -36.83
CA LEU A 24 6.71 -29.11 -37.05
C LEU A 24 6.64 -27.79 -36.23
N ALA A 25 7.75 -27.53 -35.52
CA ALA A 25 8.34 -26.29 -34.97
C ALA A 25 7.55 -25.00 -34.73
N GLY A 26 7.84 -24.35 -33.59
CA GLY A 26 7.85 -22.88 -33.53
C GLY A 26 7.67 -22.20 -32.17
N LEU A 27 8.63 -22.31 -31.23
CA LEU A 27 9.14 -21.18 -30.41
C LEU A 27 10.13 -21.66 -29.33
N VAL A 28 11.31 -21.03 -29.30
CA VAL A 28 12.31 -21.18 -28.24
C VAL A 28 12.20 -19.96 -27.32
N SER A 29 12.03 -20.18 -26.02
CA SER A 29 12.27 -19.16 -25.00
C SER A 29 13.53 -19.52 -24.22
N ALA A 30 14.58 -18.71 -24.37
CA ALA A 30 15.84 -18.91 -23.66
C ALA A 30 15.69 -18.49 -22.19
N ALA A 31 15.81 -19.46 -21.28
CA ALA A 31 15.96 -19.20 -19.86
C ALA A 31 17.45 -19.22 -19.50
N THR A 32 18.07 -18.04 -19.37
CA THR A 32 19.47 -17.92 -18.93
C THR A 32 19.54 -18.02 -17.41
N ALA A 33 19.73 -19.24 -16.90
CA ALA A 33 20.06 -19.48 -15.50
C ALA A 33 21.56 -19.21 -15.27
N PHE A 34 21.90 -18.15 -14.55
CA PHE A 34 23.27 -17.93 -14.08
C PHE A 34 23.52 -18.73 -12.79
N THR A 35 24.30 -19.80 -12.89
CA THR A 35 24.82 -20.54 -11.74
C THR A 35 26.02 -19.79 -11.14
N MET A 36 25.88 -19.24 -9.93
CA MET A 36 27.01 -18.68 -9.19
C MET A 36 27.78 -19.79 -8.46
N ASN A 37 28.89 -20.24 -9.06
CA ASN A 37 29.86 -21.08 -8.36
C ASN A 37 30.64 -20.23 -7.35
N VAL A 38 30.49 -20.55 -6.06
CA VAL A 38 31.30 -19.95 -4.98
C VAL A 38 32.67 -20.62 -4.98
N VAL A 39 33.71 -19.88 -5.38
CA VAL A 39 35.11 -20.32 -5.25
C VAL A 39 35.69 -19.73 -3.97
N ALA A 40 36.08 -20.60 -3.04
CA ALA A 40 36.81 -20.20 -1.83
C ALA A 40 38.32 -20.06 -2.15
N PRO A 41 39.03 -19.08 -1.56
CA PRO A 41 40.49 -19.02 -1.68
C PRO A 41 41.14 -20.06 -0.75
N GLN A 42 41.76 -21.10 -1.33
CA GLN A 42 42.67 -21.97 -0.60
C GLN A 42 44.03 -21.30 -0.38
N LYS A 43 44.67 -21.63 0.75
CA LYS A 43 46.08 -21.32 1.04
C LYS A 43 47.00 -22.05 0.05
N SER A 44 48.13 -21.42 -0.29
CA SER A 44 49.34 -22.12 -0.74
C SER A 44 50.57 -21.59 -0.01
N SER A 45 51.26 -22.47 0.72
CA SER A 45 52.70 -22.38 0.99
C SER A 45 53.46 -22.91 -0.25
N SER A 46 54.77 -22.85 -0.43
CA SER A 46 55.97 -22.55 0.40
C SER A 46 57.14 -22.28 -0.60
N ILE A 47 58.31 -21.73 -0.26
CA ILE A 47 59.47 -22.44 0.33
C ILE A 47 60.56 -21.40 0.67
N GLU A 48 61.06 -21.47 1.91
CA GLU A 48 62.44 -21.33 2.46
C GLU A 48 63.44 -20.30 1.86
N HIS A 49 64.32 -19.65 2.63
CA HIS A 49 65.38 -20.14 3.55
C HIS A 49 65.85 -18.92 4.43
N VAL A 50 66.49 -18.97 5.62
CA VAL A 50 66.90 -20.03 6.57
C VAL A 50 67.36 -19.40 7.93
N HIS A 51 67.54 -20.21 8.99
CA HIS A 51 68.20 -19.92 10.29
C HIS A 51 67.55 -18.91 11.28
N ALA A 52 67.69 -19.04 12.62
CA ALA A 52 67.95 -20.22 13.49
C ALA A 52 67.72 -19.85 14.98
N ASN A 53 67.42 -20.85 15.82
CA ASN A 53 67.50 -20.86 17.30
C ASN A 53 66.47 -20.02 18.12
N VAL A 54 66.06 -20.41 19.34
CA VAL A 54 65.71 -21.71 19.98
C VAL A 54 65.21 -21.42 21.43
N ARG A 55 64.31 -22.27 21.97
CA ARG A 55 63.71 -22.25 23.33
C ARG A 55 62.72 -21.11 23.63
N ALA A 56 61.73 -21.24 24.53
CA ALA A 56 60.86 -22.33 25.02
C ALA A 56 60.26 -21.88 26.36
N ASN A 57 58.96 -22.13 26.55
CA ASN A 57 58.25 -22.33 27.82
C ASN A 57 57.97 -21.16 28.81
N VAL A 58 56.67 -20.86 28.93
CA VAL A 58 55.84 -21.01 30.15
C VAL A 58 55.72 -19.86 31.18
N HIS A 59 54.45 -19.47 31.38
CA HIS A 59 53.77 -18.91 32.57
C HIS A 59 53.84 -17.43 33.01
N THR A 60 52.69 -17.03 33.56
CA THR A 60 52.34 -16.01 34.59
C THR A 60 51.78 -14.65 34.17
N ASN A 61 50.63 -14.34 34.79
CA ASN A 61 50.06 -13.00 34.94
C ASN A 61 50.92 -12.17 35.90
N VAL A 62 51.35 -10.96 35.51
CA VAL A 62 51.62 -9.85 36.45
C VAL A 62 51.28 -8.52 35.77
N HIS A 63 50.64 -7.60 36.51
CA HIS A 63 50.46 -6.20 36.09
C HIS A 63 51.79 -5.45 35.97
N THR A 64 52.00 -4.73 34.87
CA THR A 64 52.98 -3.63 34.82
C THR A 64 52.38 -2.39 34.16
N LYS A 65 52.25 -1.30 34.94
CA LYS A 65 52.06 0.05 34.41
C LYS A 65 53.28 0.40 33.55
N SER A 66 53.09 0.76 32.29
CA SER A 66 54.18 1.27 31.45
C SER A 66 54.21 2.81 31.53
N VAL A 67 55.35 3.36 31.91
CA VAL A 67 55.58 4.80 32.05
C VAL A 67 56.00 5.38 30.70
N VAL A 68 55.22 6.32 30.17
CA VAL A 68 55.59 7.10 28.97
C VAL A 68 56.52 8.24 29.39
N LYS A 69 57.63 8.40 28.66
CA LYS A 69 58.55 9.55 28.83
C LYS A 69 58.00 10.75 28.06
N PRO A 70 58.03 11.98 28.62
CA PRO A 70 57.60 13.16 27.90
C PRO A 70 58.65 13.57 26.85
N ILE A 71 58.21 13.88 25.64
CA ILE A 71 58.95 14.70 24.67
C ILE A 71 58.46 16.13 24.87
N ILE A 72 59.33 17.01 25.36
CA ILE A 72 59.02 18.43 25.51
C ILE A 72 59.38 19.14 24.21
N GLN A 73 58.36 19.63 23.49
CA GLN A 73 58.50 20.68 22.49
C GLN A 73 57.67 21.89 22.94
N SER A 74 58.34 23.02 23.14
CA SER A 74 57.74 24.23 23.69
C SER A 74 57.05 25.07 22.61
N HIS A 75 55.73 25.14 22.66
CA HIS A 75 54.95 26.22 22.05
C HIS A 75 54.01 26.80 23.12
N SER A 76 53.92 28.13 23.20
CA SER A 76 53.08 28.81 24.18
C SER A 76 51.63 28.84 23.70
N GLY A 77 50.86 27.83 24.09
CA GLY A 77 49.40 27.78 23.98
C GLY A 77 48.81 27.23 25.27
N THR A 78 47.64 27.72 25.67
CA THR A 78 46.94 27.23 26.86
C THR A 78 46.54 25.77 26.64
N VAL A 79 47.11 24.85 27.41
CA VAL A 79 46.75 23.43 27.33
C VAL A 79 45.41 23.20 28.03
N TYR A 80 44.34 23.03 27.24
CA TYR A 80 43.06 22.54 27.75
C TYR A 80 43.16 21.04 28.05
N GLN A 81 43.32 20.69 29.33
CA GLN A 81 43.03 19.33 29.82
C GLN A 81 41.57 19.03 29.50
N SER A 82 41.35 18.06 28.61
CA SER A 82 40.06 17.87 27.99
C SER A 82 39.86 16.42 27.55
N SER A 83 38.60 15.98 27.53
CA SER A 83 38.19 14.66 27.02
C SER A 83 38.18 14.55 25.49
N PHE A 84 38.78 15.53 24.78
CA PHE A 84 38.99 15.54 23.34
C PHE A 84 40.07 14.52 22.93
N ILE A 85 39.76 13.22 22.99
CA ILE A 85 40.66 12.22 22.39
C ILE A 85 40.53 12.22 20.86
N ASP A 86 41.67 12.14 20.19
CA ASP A 86 41.75 11.84 18.76
C ASP A 86 41.28 10.40 18.49
N ASN A 87 40.89 10.11 17.25
CA ASN A 87 40.52 8.75 16.86
C ASN A 87 41.74 7.94 16.38
N GLU A 88 41.65 6.61 16.50
CA GLU A 88 42.74 5.69 16.12
C GLU A 88 43.08 5.69 14.61
N TYR A 89 42.35 6.46 13.81
CA TYR A 89 42.49 6.59 12.36
C TYR A 89 43.00 7.98 11.91
N GLY A 90 43.42 8.84 12.84
CA GLY A 90 44.09 10.12 12.58
C GLY A 90 43.20 11.37 12.57
N ALA A 91 41.88 11.24 12.78
CA ALA A 91 41.02 12.41 12.98
C ALA A 91 41.24 13.00 14.37
N HIS A 92 41.46 14.31 14.46
CA HIS A 92 42.03 14.95 15.64
C HIS A 92 41.46 16.35 15.91
N TRP A 93 41.63 16.82 17.14
CA TRP A 93 41.24 18.17 17.57
C TRP A 93 42.38 19.17 17.40
N SER A 94 42.05 20.41 17.05
CA SER A 94 43.04 21.49 16.84
C SER A 94 42.53 22.84 17.30
N ASP A 95 43.30 23.53 18.13
CA ASP A 95 42.99 24.86 18.69
C ASP A 95 43.83 25.97 18.04
N ALA A 96 43.75 26.09 16.71
CA ALA A 96 44.40 27.18 15.97
C ALA A 96 43.63 28.50 16.12
N ASP A 97 44.37 29.61 16.26
CA ASP A 97 43.87 31.00 16.24
C ASP A 97 42.67 31.32 17.17
N GLY A 98 42.47 30.52 18.23
CA GLY A 98 41.39 30.69 19.20
C GLY A 98 40.05 30.07 18.80
N THR A 99 40.02 29.26 17.73
CA THR A 99 38.84 28.50 17.31
C THR A 99 39.14 27.01 17.25
N THR A 100 38.52 26.22 18.13
CA THR A 100 38.59 24.76 18.10
C THR A 100 38.01 24.23 16.79
N ALA A 101 38.75 23.36 16.12
CA ALA A 101 38.34 22.66 14.89
C ALA A 101 38.48 21.14 15.08
N PHE A 102 37.67 20.38 14.35
CA PHE A 102 37.85 18.94 14.21
C PHE A 102 38.31 18.63 12.80
N ILE A 103 39.44 17.94 12.70
CA ILE A 103 40.19 17.71 11.46
C ILE A 103 40.18 16.21 11.15
N ASP A 104 40.02 15.84 9.88
CA ASP A 104 40.09 14.46 9.44
C ASP A 104 41.55 13.98 9.28
N GLY A 105 41.77 12.67 9.15
CA GLY A 105 43.10 12.07 9.03
C GLY A 105 43.83 12.32 7.71
N ASN A 106 43.34 13.23 6.86
CA ASN A 106 44.03 13.79 5.70
C ASN A 106 44.40 15.28 5.90
N ASP A 107 44.24 15.80 7.12
CA ASP A 107 44.37 17.21 7.50
C ASP A 107 43.27 18.15 6.92
N ASP A 108 42.16 17.59 6.42
CA ASP A 108 40.99 18.35 5.97
C ASP A 108 40.08 18.73 7.15
N VAL A 109 39.72 20.01 7.28
CA VAL A 109 38.81 20.48 8.35
C VAL A 109 37.38 19.98 8.10
N PHE A 110 36.86 19.16 9.02
CA PHE A 110 35.47 18.68 8.97
C PHE A 110 34.48 19.78 9.41
N VAL A 111 34.76 20.42 10.55
CA VAL A 111 34.05 21.59 11.08
C VAL A 111 34.99 22.54 11.84
N ASN A 112 34.74 23.84 11.70
CA ASN A 112 35.32 24.91 12.54
C ASN A 112 34.35 25.27 13.69
N ASN A 113 34.87 25.86 14.77
CA ASN A 113 34.13 26.10 16.02
C ASN A 113 33.44 24.82 16.52
N ALA A 114 34.20 23.73 16.48
CA ALA A 114 33.76 22.40 16.84
C ALA A 114 33.38 22.31 18.32
N LYS A 115 32.50 21.36 18.62
CA LYS A 115 32.00 21.04 19.95
C LYS A 115 32.11 19.55 20.19
N ALA A 116 32.73 19.11 21.29
CA ALA A 116 32.63 17.70 21.70
C ALA A 116 31.28 17.47 22.36
N VAL A 117 30.54 16.57 21.76
CA VAL A 117 29.25 16.14 22.25
C VAL A 117 29.36 14.66 22.58
N ILE A 118 28.98 14.28 23.78
CA ILE A 118 28.79 12.88 24.14
C ILE A 118 27.37 12.46 23.74
N ASP A 119 27.16 11.21 23.35
CA ASP A 119 25.81 10.65 23.35
C ASP A 119 25.66 9.57 24.42
N VAL A 120 24.53 9.63 25.14
CA VAL A 120 24.37 8.92 26.43
C VAL A 120 22.97 8.34 26.60
N SER A 121 22.92 7.21 27.31
CA SER A 121 21.71 6.44 27.59
C SER A 121 21.85 5.71 28.93
N GLU A 122 20.94 4.79 29.24
CA GLU A 122 21.11 3.88 30.39
C GLU A 122 22.43 3.09 30.38
N HIS A 123 23.09 2.93 29.23
CA HIS A 123 24.34 2.18 29.10
C HIS A 123 25.50 2.81 29.88
N GLN A 124 25.51 4.14 30.03
CA GLN A 124 26.46 4.90 30.83
C GLN A 124 26.12 4.92 32.33
N LYS A 125 25.00 4.30 32.74
CA LYS A 125 24.52 4.22 34.14
C LYS A 125 24.34 5.63 34.75
N GLU A 126 24.67 5.80 36.03
CA GLU A 126 24.64 7.09 36.70
C GLU A 126 25.91 7.89 36.40
N ILE A 127 25.76 9.05 35.77
CA ILE A 127 26.85 9.95 35.36
C ILE A 127 27.09 11.03 36.42
N ASP A 128 28.36 11.31 36.75
CA ASP A 128 28.76 12.52 37.46
C ASP A 128 28.86 13.69 36.46
N TRP A 129 27.76 14.45 36.35
CA TRP A 129 27.65 15.54 35.38
C TRP A 129 28.49 16.78 35.74
N ASP A 130 28.85 16.98 37.02
CA ASP A 130 29.78 18.04 37.41
C ASP A 130 31.21 17.70 36.93
N ALA A 131 31.62 16.43 37.04
CA ALA A 131 32.88 15.95 36.49
C ALA A 131 32.92 16.00 34.94
N VAL A 132 31.85 15.56 34.25
CA VAL A 132 31.73 15.66 32.79
C VAL A 132 31.83 17.11 32.30
N LYS A 133 31.20 18.06 33.02
CA LYS A 133 31.34 19.48 32.70
C LYS A 133 32.75 20.00 32.94
N ALA A 134 33.43 19.52 34.00
CA ALA A 134 34.81 19.88 34.29
C ALA A 134 35.83 19.29 33.28
N SER A 135 35.50 18.19 32.60
CA SER A 135 36.36 17.56 31.58
C SER A 135 36.33 18.25 30.20
N GLY A 136 35.54 19.33 30.05
CA GLY A 136 35.47 20.10 28.81
C GLY A 136 34.48 19.58 27.76
N VAL A 137 33.50 18.75 28.13
CA VAL A 137 32.39 18.38 27.22
C VAL A 137 31.51 19.60 26.94
N ASP A 138 31.34 19.95 25.66
CA ASP A 138 30.53 21.09 25.21
C ASP A 138 29.02 20.80 25.20
N GLY A 139 28.60 19.53 25.15
CA GLY A 139 27.18 19.17 25.11
C GLY A 139 26.89 17.67 25.15
N ALA A 140 25.60 17.31 25.16
CA ALA A 140 25.17 15.90 25.14
C ALA A 140 23.94 15.63 24.24
N ILE A 141 23.89 14.49 23.55
CA ILE A 141 22.66 13.96 22.95
C ILE A 141 22.13 12.80 23.82
N ILE A 142 20.95 12.94 24.40
CA ILE A 142 20.43 12.02 25.41
C ILE A 142 19.37 11.10 24.80
N ARG A 143 19.49 9.77 24.99
CA ARG A 143 18.42 8.84 24.62
C ARG A 143 17.22 9.09 25.54
N ILE A 144 16.08 9.48 24.96
CA ILE A 144 14.85 9.65 25.76
C ILE A 144 14.06 8.35 25.86
N SER A 145 14.10 7.51 24.82
CA SER A 145 13.41 6.21 24.74
C SER A 145 13.90 5.42 23.51
N TYR A 146 13.26 4.27 23.26
CA TYR A 146 13.39 3.44 22.08
C TYR A 146 12.01 2.86 21.70
N GLY A 147 11.69 2.75 20.42
CA GLY A 147 10.36 2.33 19.97
C GLY A 147 9.24 3.28 20.42
N TRP A 148 8.07 2.73 20.71
CA TRP A 148 6.90 3.46 21.21
C TRP A 148 6.32 2.78 22.46
N ASP A 149 5.73 3.58 23.37
CA ASP A 149 5.10 3.16 24.63
C ASP A 149 6.02 2.39 25.61
N ASN A 150 7.34 2.37 25.37
CA ASN A 150 8.33 1.80 26.29
C ASN A 150 8.63 2.71 27.49
N GLY A 151 8.13 3.95 27.51
CA GLY A 151 8.41 4.94 28.55
C GLY A 151 9.77 5.61 28.38
N TYR A 152 10.34 6.14 29.46
CA TYR A 152 11.67 6.74 29.43
C TYR A 152 12.78 5.68 29.45
N ASP A 153 13.87 5.93 28.72
CA ASP A 153 15.17 5.32 29.05
C ASP A 153 15.50 5.59 30.52
N LYS A 154 16.10 4.60 31.20
CA LYS A 154 16.28 4.60 32.66
C LYS A 154 17.05 5.82 33.20
N GLN A 155 17.88 6.46 32.38
CA GLN A 155 18.67 7.63 32.78
C GLN A 155 18.21 8.94 32.14
N ALA A 156 17.24 8.91 31.21
CA ALA A 156 16.80 10.09 30.44
C ALA A 156 16.42 11.28 31.33
N LEU A 157 15.53 11.08 32.33
CA LEU A 157 15.06 12.15 33.20
C LEU A 157 16.19 12.78 34.02
N ARG A 158 17.09 11.94 34.57
CA ARG A 158 18.26 12.41 35.34
C ARG A 158 19.20 13.21 34.45
N ASN A 159 19.58 12.65 33.29
CA ASN A 159 20.50 13.30 32.35
C ASN A 159 19.95 14.64 31.84
N ILE A 160 18.65 14.71 31.48
CA ILE A 160 18.00 15.96 31.09
C ILE A 160 18.00 16.96 32.25
N SER A 161 17.67 16.54 33.48
CA SER A 161 17.64 17.44 34.64
C SER A 161 19.02 18.00 34.99
N GLU A 162 20.07 17.20 34.84
CA GLU A 162 21.45 17.58 35.16
C GLU A 162 22.06 18.48 34.08
N CYS A 163 21.82 18.19 32.79
CA CYS A 163 22.17 19.12 31.72
C CYS A 163 21.47 20.48 31.91
N LYS A 164 20.18 20.50 32.28
CA LYS A 164 19.47 21.75 32.62
C LYS A 164 20.04 22.45 33.86
N ARG A 165 20.33 21.72 34.95
CA ARG A 165 20.93 22.26 36.19
C ARG A 165 22.27 22.96 35.91
N LEU A 166 23.10 22.33 35.07
CA LEU A 166 24.45 22.79 34.78
C LEU A 166 24.53 23.72 33.57
N GLY A 167 23.45 23.91 32.82
CA GLY A 167 23.47 24.66 31.57
C GLY A 167 24.35 24.02 30.49
N ILE A 168 24.39 22.68 30.44
CA ILE A 168 25.08 21.93 29.38
C ILE A 168 24.13 21.88 28.17
N PRO A 169 24.52 22.42 27.00
CA PRO A 169 23.78 22.29 25.75
C PRO A 169 23.42 20.84 25.43
N PHE A 170 22.15 20.56 25.13
CA PHE A 170 21.74 19.18 24.86
C PHE A 170 20.80 19.03 23.66
N GLY A 171 20.74 17.79 23.17
CA GLY A 171 19.78 17.26 22.21
C GLY A 171 19.21 15.95 22.71
N ILE A 172 18.34 15.34 21.90
CA ILE A 172 17.61 14.13 22.28
C ILE A 172 17.68 13.13 21.13
N TYR A 173 17.72 11.82 21.42
CA TYR A 173 17.49 10.80 20.39
C TYR A 173 16.50 9.70 20.83
N MET A 174 15.90 9.07 19.82
CA MET A 174 14.96 7.95 19.94
C MET A 174 15.36 6.84 18.97
N TYR A 175 15.76 5.69 19.51
CA TYR A 175 16.15 4.51 18.72
C TYR A 175 14.90 3.82 18.15
N SER A 176 14.81 3.69 16.83
CA SER A 176 13.63 3.15 16.17
C SER A 176 13.57 1.62 16.14
N TYR A 177 12.35 1.08 16.28
CA TYR A 177 11.99 -0.30 15.94
C TYR A 177 10.89 -0.37 14.86
N ALA A 178 10.63 0.72 14.14
CA ALA A 178 9.54 0.82 13.16
C ALA A 178 9.71 -0.12 11.96
N GLU A 179 8.62 -0.81 11.59
CA GLU A 179 8.53 -1.67 10.40
C GLU A 179 7.79 -0.98 9.25
N LYS A 180 7.00 0.06 9.54
CA LYS A 180 6.11 0.78 8.62
C LYS A 180 5.77 2.19 9.12
N ALA A 181 5.15 3.00 8.25
CA ALA A 181 4.83 4.40 8.49
C ALA A 181 4.03 4.65 9.79
N GLU A 182 3.08 3.76 10.11
CA GLU A 182 2.24 3.86 11.30
C GLU A 182 3.05 3.73 12.59
N ASP A 183 4.08 2.88 12.59
CA ASP A 183 4.98 2.71 13.73
C ASP A 183 5.82 3.98 13.93
N GLY A 184 6.38 4.54 12.85
CA GLY A 184 7.09 5.82 12.90
C GLY A 184 6.21 6.99 13.40
N ALA A 185 4.92 6.98 13.07
CA ALA A 185 3.95 7.91 13.65
C ALA A 185 3.71 7.66 15.16
N ALA A 186 3.69 6.41 15.62
CA ALA A 186 3.58 6.08 17.04
C ALA A 186 4.84 6.51 17.83
N GLU A 187 6.04 6.21 17.31
CA GLU A 187 7.32 6.66 17.87
C GLU A 187 7.40 8.20 17.93
N GLY A 188 6.93 8.88 16.88
CA GLY A 188 6.86 10.35 16.81
C GLY A 188 5.83 10.97 17.78
N ALA A 189 4.72 10.28 18.06
CA ALA A 189 3.75 10.73 19.06
C ALA A 189 4.25 10.50 20.50
N ASP A 190 4.90 9.36 20.76
CA ASP A 190 5.40 9.03 22.09
C ASP A 190 6.60 9.90 22.48
N ILE A 191 7.54 10.17 21.57
CA ILE A 191 8.66 11.09 21.86
C ILE A 191 8.16 12.50 22.21
N VAL A 192 7.11 13.02 21.53
CA VAL A 192 6.48 14.32 21.87
C VAL A 192 5.88 14.30 23.29
N LYS A 193 5.21 13.20 23.67
CA LYS A 193 4.65 12.98 25.01
C LYS A 193 5.77 12.92 26.06
N LEU A 194 6.85 12.20 25.80
CA LEU A 194 8.00 12.05 26.69
C LEU A 194 8.78 13.37 26.85
N LEU A 195 9.03 14.13 25.77
CA LEU A 195 9.66 15.46 25.84
C LEU A 195 8.88 16.41 26.75
N LYS A 196 7.56 16.48 26.54
CA LYS A 196 6.66 17.30 27.37
C LYS A 196 6.64 16.84 28.84
N GLY A 197 6.58 15.53 29.09
CA GLY A 197 6.63 14.96 30.45
C GLY A 197 7.97 15.21 31.17
N ALA A 198 9.07 15.30 30.43
CA ALA A 198 10.41 15.66 30.94
C ALA A 198 10.62 17.18 31.09
N GLY A 199 9.60 18.00 30.78
CA GLY A 199 9.70 19.46 30.81
C GLY A 199 10.66 20.03 29.75
N VAL A 200 10.84 19.36 28.61
CA VAL A 200 11.69 19.79 27.49
C VAL A 200 10.84 20.49 26.42
N SER A 201 10.99 21.81 26.33
CA SER A 201 10.45 22.65 25.27
C SER A 201 11.37 22.67 24.03
N PRO A 202 10.89 23.13 22.85
CA PRO A 202 11.73 23.28 21.66
C PRO A 202 12.93 24.25 21.84
N ASP A 203 12.81 25.21 22.76
CA ASP A 203 13.84 26.23 23.02
C ASP A 203 14.96 25.73 23.95
N ASP A 204 14.70 24.70 24.79
CA ASP A 204 15.72 24.05 25.62
C ASP A 204 16.78 23.31 24.79
N LEU A 205 16.46 22.98 23.54
CA LEU A 205 17.25 22.10 22.69
C LEU A 205 18.26 22.90 21.85
N THR A 206 19.54 22.87 22.23
CA THR A 206 20.63 23.40 21.38
C THR A 206 20.87 22.48 20.17
N TYR A 207 20.87 21.17 20.42
CA TYR A 207 21.00 20.15 19.39
C TYR A 207 19.63 19.57 19.01
N PRO A 208 19.48 19.00 17.80
CA PRO A 208 18.21 18.44 17.36
C PRO A 208 17.63 17.34 18.25
N VAL A 209 16.33 17.09 18.04
CA VAL A 209 15.76 15.77 18.29
C VAL A 209 16.12 14.88 17.10
N TYR A 210 16.85 13.80 17.37
CA TYR A 210 17.32 12.84 16.41
C TYR A 210 16.42 11.61 16.34
N TYR A 211 16.05 11.24 15.12
CA TYR A 211 15.53 9.91 14.84
C TYR A 211 16.71 8.99 14.55
N ASP A 212 16.93 8.02 15.43
CA ASP A 212 18.03 7.08 15.35
C ASP A 212 17.56 5.82 14.61
N LEU A 213 18.14 5.62 13.43
CA LEU A 213 17.75 4.61 12.46
C LEU A 213 18.92 3.66 12.18
N GLU A 214 18.92 2.55 12.89
CA GLU A 214 19.95 1.52 12.78
C GLU A 214 19.38 0.15 12.38
N ARG A 215 20.27 -0.79 12.06
CA ARG A 215 19.90 -2.19 11.90
C ARG A 215 19.60 -2.81 13.27
N TRP A 216 18.34 -2.79 13.65
CA TRP A 216 17.86 -3.43 14.87
C TRP A 216 17.63 -4.96 14.72
N THR A 217 17.42 -5.63 15.85
CA THR A 217 16.96 -7.02 15.92
C THR A 217 15.94 -7.17 17.04
N TRP A 218 14.71 -7.59 16.70
CA TRP A 218 13.63 -7.80 17.65
C TRP A 218 12.89 -9.09 17.29
N ARG A 219 12.64 -9.96 18.28
CA ARG A 219 12.12 -11.31 18.06
C ARG A 219 10.69 -11.27 17.53
N GLY A 220 10.50 -11.69 16.29
CA GLY A 220 9.20 -11.73 15.60
C GLY A 220 8.97 -10.58 14.61
N HIS A 221 9.86 -9.60 14.62
CA HIS A 221 9.81 -8.38 13.80
C HIS A 221 11.06 -8.32 12.89
N GLN A 222 11.03 -7.55 11.80
CA GLN A 222 12.16 -7.39 10.88
C GLN A 222 12.34 -5.93 10.42
N PRO A 223 13.58 -5.38 10.44
CA PRO A 223 13.82 -4.04 9.93
C PRO A 223 13.53 -3.96 8.43
N PRO A 224 12.94 -2.85 7.94
CA PRO A 224 12.74 -2.64 6.52
C PRO A 224 14.05 -2.75 5.71
N THR A 225 13.92 -3.20 4.46
CA THR A 225 15.03 -3.26 3.50
C THR A 225 14.90 -2.25 2.35
N SER A 226 13.73 -1.61 2.24
CA SER A 226 13.41 -0.63 1.19
C SER A 226 13.61 0.81 1.70
N PRO A 227 14.42 1.64 1.02
CA PRO A 227 14.56 3.05 1.36
C PRO A 227 13.28 3.87 1.33
N TYR A 228 12.27 3.44 0.56
CA TYR A 228 10.98 4.13 0.52
C TYR A 228 10.10 3.80 1.74
N VAL A 229 10.20 2.59 2.31
CA VAL A 229 9.52 2.26 3.57
C VAL A 229 10.14 3.08 4.72
N TYR A 230 11.47 3.18 4.76
CA TYR A 230 12.15 4.05 5.71
C TYR A 230 11.87 5.53 5.49
N GLN A 231 11.71 5.99 4.26
CA GLN A 231 11.30 7.37 3.97
C GLN A 231 9.92 7.67 4.56
N ASP A 232 8.96 6.75 4.43
CA ASP A 232 7.62 6.95 5.00
C ASP A 232 7.63 6.91 6.53
N ILE A 233 8.46 6.05 7.14
CA ILE A 233 8.73 6.00 8.58
C ILE A 233 9.28 7.36 9.07
N VAL A 234 10.35 7.85 8.44
CA VAL A 234 10.97 9.15 8.78
C VAL A 234 9.96 10.29 8.60
N ALA A 235 9.21 10.33 7.50
CA ALA A 235 8.23 11.36 7.24
C ALA A 235 7.10 11.37 8.29
N SER A 236 6.63 10.18 8.70
CA SER A 236 5.54 10.04 9.67
C SER A 236 5.99 10.47 11.07
N TRP A 237 7.19 10.07 11.50
CA TRP A 237 7.83 10.54 12.73
C TRP A 237 8.01 12.06 12.72
N TRP A 238 8.63 12.59 11.67
CA TRP A 238 8.96 14.02 11.52
C TRP A 238 7.71 14.91 11.59
N ASN A 239 6.62 14.48 10.97
CA ASN A 239 5.35 15.20 10.96
C ASN A 239 4.71 15.31 12.36
N GLN A 240 4.89 14.32 13.24
CA GLN A 240 4.39 14.41 14.63
C GLN A 240 5.13 15.48 15.43
N LEU A 241 6.47 15.52 15.32
CA LEU A 241 7.29 16.50 16.03
C LEU A 241 7.05 17.93 15.52
N VAL A 242 6.98 18.12 14.20
CA VAL A 242 6.66 19.43 13.58
C VAL A 242 5.26 19.89 14.02
N SER A 243 4.25 19.00 14.02
CA SER A 243 2.90 19.33 14.51
C SER A 243 2.85 19.69 16.00
N ALA A 244 3.85 19.27 16.76
CA ALA A 244 4.00 19.58 18.18
C ALA A 244 4.90 20.80 18.47
N GLY A 245 5.42 21.47 17.44
CA GLY A 245 6.28 22.67 17.55
C GLY A 245 7.79 22.38 17.65
N TYR A 246 8.24 21.14 17.46
CA TYR A 246 9.66 20.80 17.44
C TYR A 246 10.18 20.84 16.00
N HIS A 247 10.97 21.87 15.68
CA HIS A 247 11.48 22.12 14.32
C HIS A 247 12.98 21.81 14.15
N LYS A 248 13.74 21.76 15.26
CA LYS A 248 15.15 21.31 15.29
C LYS A 248 15.18 19.77 15.24
N LEU A 249 15.08 19.20 14.05
CA LEU A 249 15.01 17.75 13.83
C LEU A 249 16.17 17.25 12.97
N GLY A 250 16.58 16.00 13.18
CA GLY A 250 17.61 15.34 12.39
C GLY A 250 17.42 13.82 12.34
N VAL A 251 18.07 13.18 11.37
CA VAL A 251 18.27 11.73 11.33
C VAL A 251 19.70 11.42 11.76
N TYR A 252 19.86 10.37 12.57
CA TYR A 252 21.12 9.71 12.89
C TYR A 252 21.15 8.30 12.31
N SER A 253 22.32 7.87 11.86
CA SER A 253 22.61 6.50 11.42
C SER A 253 24.11 6.34 11.16
N TYR A 254 24.60 5.09 11.12
CA TYR A 254 25.95 4.79 10.62
C TYR A 254 26.05 4.79 9.08
N ALA A 255 27.23 5.14 8.57
CA ALA A 255 27.50 5.41 7.16
C ALA A 255 27.19 4.26 6.17
N ASN A 256 27.19 3.01 6.62
CA ASN A 256 26.85 1.86 5.78
C ASN A 256 25.33 1.65 5.62
N TYR A 257 24.54 1.99 6.64
CA TYR A 257 23.08 1.89 6.57
C TYR A 257 22.48 2.98 5.65
N LEU A 258 23.04 4.19 5.73
CA LEU A 258 22.74 5.32 4.83
C LEU A 258 22.96 5.00 3.34
N ARG A 259 23.94 4.16 3.00
CA ARG A 259 24.16 3.67 1.61
C ARG A 259 23.26 2.49 1.21
N GLY A 260 22.70 1.79 2.18
CA GLY A 260 21.91 0.57 2.02
C GLY A 260 20.41 0.83 2.26
N PRO A 261 19.79 0.26 3.31
CA PRO A 261 18.35 0.41 3.57
C PRO A 261 17.87 1.86 3.75
N LEU A 262 18.71 2.81 4.14
CA LEU A 262 18.36 4.23 4.25
C LEU A 262 18.76 5.07 3.01
N ASN A 263 19.02 4.43 1.86
CA ASN A 263 19.42 5.11 0.63
C ASN A 263 18.25 5.83 -0.07
N SER A 264 17.68 6.82 0.62
CA SER A 264 16.71 7.77 0.08
C SER A 264 17.23 9.19 0.25
N GLN A 265 17.09 9.98 -0.82
CA GLN A 265 17.45 11.39 -0.83
C GLN A 265 16.67 12.21 0.22
N TYR A 266 15.43 11.81 0.53
CA TYR A 266 14.62 12.41 1.59
C TYR A 266 15.26 12.25 2.98
N ILE A 267 15.88 11.09 3.23
CA ILE A 267 16.54 10.76 4.50
C ILE A 267 17.92 11.42 4.56
N HIS A 268 18.70 11.32 3.48
CA HIS A 268 20.06 11.89 3.39
C HIS A 268 20.09 13.39 3.67
N GLU A 269 19.11 14.14 3.14
CA GLU A 269 19.02 15.58 3.37
C GLU A 269 18.52 15.96 4.78
N ARG A 270 18.00 14.99 5.54
CA ARG A 270 17.65 15.12 6.97
C ARG A 270 18.74 14.57 7.89
N THR A 271 19.72 13.84 7.36
CA THR A 271 20.81 13.24 8.12
C THR A 271 21.83 14.32 8.45
N SER A 272 21.89 14.71 9.72
CA SER A 272 22.85 15.70 10.23
C SER A 272 23.87 15.13 11.21
N TRP A 273 23.70 13.87 11.64
CA TRP A 273 24.60 13.17 12.54
C TRP A 273 24.91 11.78 11.98
N VAL A 274 26.19 11.43 11.84
CA VAL A 274 26.63 10.16 11.23
C VAL A 274 27.69 9.46 12.07
N ALA A 275 27.50 8.17 12.32
CA ALA A 275 28.53 7.31 12.88
C ALA A 275 29.45 6.73 11.80
N SER A 276 30.77 6.89 12.00
CA SER A 276 31.80 6.40 11.10
C SER A 276 33.19 6.36 11.77
N TYR A 277 33.61 5.19 12.21
CA TYR A 277 34.94 4.99 12.81
C TYR A 277 35.97 4.78 11.68
N GLY A 278 36.76 5.80 11.40
CA GLY A 278 37.70 5.84 10.28
C GLY A 278 38.38 7.20 10.16
N SER A 279 39.30 7.36 9.20
CA SER A 279 40.07 8.61 9.05
C SER A 279 39.24 9.80 8.58
N ARG A 280 38.00 9.58 8.12
CA ARG A 280 37.08 10.63 7.67
C ARG A 280 35.64 10.20 7.87
N VAL A 281 34.71 11.17 7.90
CA VAL A 281 33.28 10.86 7.94
C VAL A 281 32.89 10.03 6.72
N GLY A 282 32.37 8.83 6.96
CA GLY A 282 32.09 7.84 5.94
C GLY A 282 30.87 8.16 5.08
N PHE A 283 30.19 9.28 5.27
CA PHE A 283 29.02 9.67 4.49
C PHE A 283 28.96 11.20 4.34
N PRO A 284 28.61 11.75 3.17
CA PRO A 284 28.53 13.20 2.97
C PRO A 284 27.33 13.80 3.71
N ILE A 285 27.59 14.59 4.75
CA ILE A 285 26.57 15.33 5.49
C ILE A 285 26.23 16.62 4.74
N SER A 286 25.02 16.69 4.16
CA SER A 286 24.56 17.82 3.33
C SER A 286 23.86 18.93 4.13
N THR A 287 23.56 18.71 5.41
CA THR A 287 22.91 19.69 6.30
C THR A 287 23.91 20.76 6.76
N ALA A 288 23.38 21.92 7.17
CA ALA A 288 24.18 23.02 7.71
C ALA A 288 24.84 22.67 9.05
N LEU A 289 24.10 22.06 9.97
CA LEU A 289 24.65 21.39 11.14
C LEU A 289 25.27 20.06 10.70
N ARG A 290 26.48 19.77 11.16
CA ARG A 290 27.19 18.50 10.95
C ARG A 290 27.58 17.91 12.29
N GLY A 291 27.33 16.62 12.46
CA GLY A 291 27.79 15.80 13.58
C GLY A 291 28.45 14.53 13.08
N TRP A 292 29.64 14.22 13.57
CA TRP A 292 30.34 12.97 13.27
C TRP A 292 30.67 12.25 14.59
N GLN A 293 30.04 11.10 14.83
CA GLN A 293 30.46 10.16 15.87
C GLN A 293 31.70 9.44 15.36
N TYR A 294 32.86 9.85 15.88
CA TYR A 294 34.17 9.48 15.35
C TYR A 294 34.83 8.33 16.11
N THR A 295 34.33 8.01 17.32
CA THR A 295 34.66 6.81 18.10
C THR A 295 33.53 6.44 19.06
N SER A 296 33.38 5.14 19.33
CA SER A 296 32.53 4.56 20.39
C SER A 296 33.33 4.06 21.61
N ASP A 297 34.65 4.21 21.56
CA ASP A 297 35.61 3.74 22.58
C ASP A 297 36.14 4.91 23.44
N GLY A 298 35.36 6.00 23.55
CA GLY A 298 35.71 7.19 24.32
C GLY A 298 35.72 6.98 25.84
N SER A 299 36.46 7.86 26.52
CA SER A 299 36.57 7.92 27.98
C SER A 299 36.45 9.36 28.43
N VAL A 300 35.54 9.64 29.37
CA VAL A 300 35.22 10.98 29.88
C VAL A 300 35.14 10.90 31.41
N ASP A 301 35.81 11.82 32.10
CA ASP A 301 35.77 11.87 33.56
C ASP A 301 34.33 12.08 34.05
N GLY A 302 33.90 11.25 35.00
CA GLY A 302 32.50 11.19 35.47
C GLY A 302 31.62 10.15 34.77
N ILE A 303 32.12 9.41 33.77
CA ILE A 303 31.41 8.30 33.12
C ILE A 303 32.15 6.97 33.33
N ASP A 304 31.47 6.01 33.96
CA ASP A 304 32.01 4.67 34.24
C ASP A 304 31.96 3.75 33.00
N GLY A 305 32.97 3.89 32.13
CA GLY A 305 33.20 2.98 31.00
C GLY A 305 33.38 3.72 29.68
N ARG A 306 32.79 3.15 28.62
CA ARG A 306 32.84 3.72 27.27
C ARG A 306 31.70 4.71 27.03
N VAL A 307 32.01 5.78 26.30
CA VAL A 307 31.02 6.72 25.80
C VAL A 307 31.37 7.11 24.37
N ASP A 308 30.32 7.28 23.57
CA ASP A 308 30.42 7.69 22.18
C ASP A 308 30.78 9.18 22.10
N LEU A 309 31.80 9.51 21.27
CA LEU A 309 32.31 10.87 21.13
C LEU A 309 32.02 11.42 19.74
N ASN A 310 31.51 12.64 19.73
CA ASN A 310 31.04 13.30 18.53
C ASN A 310 31.67 14.69 18.38
N ALA A 311 32.10 15.00 17.16
CA ALA A 311 32.43 16.36 16.77
C ALA A 311 31.23 16.98 16.06
N PHE A 312 30.68 18.05 16.64
CA PHE A 312 29.59 18.83 16.05
C PHE A 312 30.03 20.24 15.68
N GLY A 313 29.46 20.79 14.60
CA GLY A 313 29.66 22.18 14.22
C GLY A 313 28.79 22.58 13.03
N MET A 314 28.69 23.89 12.79
CA MET A 314 28.04 24.41 11.58
C MET A 314 29.03 24.40 10.42
N ALA A 315 28.57 24.03 9.22
CA ALA A 315 29.40 24.00 8.00
C ALA A 315 30.02 25.37 7.64
N GLY A 316 29.46 26.47 8.14
CA GLY A 316 29.99 27.83 8.02
C GLY A 316 30.75 28.36 9.26
N GLY A 317 31.03 27.53 10.27
CA GLY A 317 31.77 27.90 11.49
C GLY A 317 31.01 28.77 12.52
N GLY A 318 29.74 29.12 12.26
CA GLY A 318 28.89 29.83 13.21
C GLY A 318 28.47 28.98 14.41
N GLU A 319 27.86 29.62 15.42
CA GLU A 319 27.29 28.94 16.59
C GLU A 319 26.20 27.92 16.19
N ILE A 320 26.11 26.82 16.95
CA ILE A 320 25.11 25.78 16.74
C ILE A 320 23.73 26.31 17.16
N ASN A 321 22.86 26.52 16.17
CA ASN A 321 21.47 26.95 16.35
C ASN A 321 20.45 25.91 15.85
N GLY A 322 20.90 24.66 15.68
CA GLY A 322 20.11 23.52 15.18
C GLY A 322 20.23 23.31 13.67
N VAL A 323 19.51 22.31 13.14
CA VAL A 323 19.30 22.21 11.69
C VAL A 323 18.24 23.26 11.33
N SER A 324 18.56 24.18 10.41
CA SER A 324 17.60 25.15 9.90
C SER A 324 16.37 24.43 9.35
N GLU A 325 15.17 24.94 9.66
CA GLU A 325 13.90 24.32 9.30
C GLU A 325 13.92 23.82 7.84
N PHE A 326 13.37 22.64 7.59
CA PHE A 326 13.50 22.01 6.26
C PHE A 326 12.93 22.88 5.12
N GLY A 327 11.96 23.75 5.42
CA GLY A 327 11.47 24.79 4.51
C GLY A 327 12.48 25.94 4.29
N ASN A 328 13.14 26.43 5.35
CA ASN A 328 14.11 27.53 5.28
C ASN A 328 15.40 27.16 4.51
N THR A 329 15.79 25.88 4.50
CA THR A 329 16.90 25.42 3.66
C THR A 329 16.56 25.48 2.16
N ILE A 330 15.27 25.36 1.80
CA ILE A 330 14.82 25.45 0.41
C ILE A 330 14.58 26.91 -0.01
N THR A 331 14.14 27.79 0.88
CA THR A 331 14.06 29.24 0.57
C THR A 331 15.45 29.81 0.35
N ASN A 332 16.41 29.52 1.24
CA ASN A 332 17.77 30.05 1.24
C ASN A 332 18.74 29.40 0.23
N THR A 333 18.43 28.24 -0.36
CA THR A 333 19.24 27.73 -1.48
C THR A 333 19.05 28.61 -2.72
N SER A 334 20.15 28.95 -3.38
CA SER A 334 20.13 29.74 -4.62
C SER A 334 19.20 29.10 -5.66
N ALA A 335 18.27 29.88 -6.19
CA ALA A 335 17.42 29.43 -7.28
C ALA A 335 18.26 29.41 -8.57
N ASN A 336 18.38 28.26 -9.21
CA ASN A 336 19.08 28.11 -10.48
C ASN A 336 18.36 28.87 -11.61
N SER A 337 17.03 28.98 -11.48
CA SER A 337 16.21 29.92 -12.22
C SER A 337 14.91 30.17 -11.46
N SER A 338 14.29 31.34 -11.69
CA SER A 338 12.91 31.59 -11.28
C SER A 338 12.12 32.07 -12.48
N GLN A 339 10.90 31.56 -12.61
CA GLN A 339 9.99 31.87 -13.70
C GLN A 339 8.62 32.22 -13.13
N ASP A 340 8.09 33.37 -13.52
CA ASP A 340 6.68 33.68 -13.32
C ASP A 340 5.86 32.87 -14.33
N VAL A 341 4.82 32.18 -13.85
CA VAL A 341 3.86 31.45 -14.68
C VAL A 341 2.52 32.19 -14.66
N ARG A 342 1.43 31.54 -15.09
CA ARG A 342 0.11 32.18 -15.09
C ARG A 342 -0.48 32.25 -13.68
N ASP A 343 -1.61 32.95 -13.57
CA ASP A 343 -2.48 32.93 -12.38
C ASP A 343 -1.78 33.36 -11.07
N GLY A 344 -0.78 34.25 -11.18
CA GLY A 344 -0.02 34.80 -10.06
C GLY A 344 1.03 33.87 -9.46
N TRP A 345 1.20 32.65 -10.00
CA TRP A 345 2.20 31.71 -9.50
C TRP A 345 3.59 31.98 -10.06
N LYS A 346 4.58 31.69 -9.22
CA LYS A 346 6.01 31.75 -9.53
C LYS A 346 6.66 30.43 -9.11
N VAL A 347 7.50 29.89 -9.98
CA VAL A 347 8.29 28.69 -9.68
C VAL A 347 9.77 29.04 -9.65
N SER A 348 10.43 28.67 -8.56
CA SER A 348 11.89 28.73 -8.42
C SER A 348 12.46 27.32 -8.47
N LYS A 349 13.29 27.04 -9.48
CA LYS A 349 14.01 25.78 -9.63
C LYS A 349 15.17 25.75 -8.63
N LYS A 350 15.14 24.78 -7.71
CA LYS A 350 16.17 24.59 -6.68
C LYS A 350 17.05 23.39 -7.05
N ALA A 351 18.16 23.23 -6.33
CA ALA A 351 19.03 22.06 -6.45
C ALA A 351 18.26 20.74 -6.15
N ASN A 352 18.90 19.61 -6.44
CA ASN A 352 18.49 18.30 -5.90
C ASN A 352 17.06 17.84 -6.28
N ARG A 353 16.56 18.22 -7.47
CA ARG A 353 15.20 17.92 -7.97
C ARG A 353 14.09 18.49 -7.06
N ARG A 354 14.18 19.78 -6.72
CA ARG A 354 13.12 20.50 -5.97
C ARG A 354 12.71 21.78 -6.68
N ASP A 355 11.44 22.10 -6.56
CA ASP A 355 10.87 23.37 -7.00
C ASP A 355 10.08 24.01 -5.85
N LEU A 356 10.35 25.29 -5.59
CA LEU A 356 9.52 26.13 -4.72
C LEU A 356 8.48 26.83 -5.58
N TRP A 357 7.20 26.56 -5.32
CA TRP A 357 6.06 27.23 -5.92
C TRP A 357 5.51 28.25 -4.93
N THR A 358 5.28 29.49 -5.36
CA THR A 358 4.68 30.52 -4.51
C THR A 358 3.81 31.48 -5.33
N ASN A 359 2.78 32.05 -4.71
CA ASN A 359 1.99 33.15 -5.28
C ASN A 359 2.02 34.41 -4.39
N GLY A 360 2.96 34.50 -3.45
CA GLY A 360 3.03 35.56 -2.42
C GLY A 360 2.29 35.20 -1.14
N ASP A 361 1.05 34.72 -1.24
CA ASP A 361 0.23 34.34 -0.07
C ASP A 361 0.54 32.92 0.46
N LYS A 362 0.83 32.00 -0.47
CA LYS A 362 1.06 30.58 -0.22
C LYS A 362 2.34 30.13 -0.88
N SER A 363 2.99 29.14 -0.28
CA SER A 363 4.18 28.49 -0.84
C SER A 363 4.11 26.99 -0.64
N PHE A 364 4.49 26.23 -1.66
CA PHE A 364 4.49 24.76 -1.65
C PHE A 364 5.79 24.23 -2.27
N ILE A 365 6.30 23.12 -1.73
CA ILE A 365 7.45 22.41 -2.30
C ILE A 365 6.95 21.25 -3.14
N LEU A 366 7.51 21.11 -4.34
CA LEU A 366 7.33 19.95 -5.20
C LEU A 366 8.70 19.32 -5.47
N GLN A 367 8.90 18.07 -5.07
CA GLN A 367 10.23 17.44 -5.01
C GLN A 367 10.28 16.00 -5.55
N TYR A 368 11.49 15.58 -5.87
CA TYR A 368 11.88 14.22 -6.24
C TYR A 368 10.92 13.54 -7.24
N GLU A 369 10.40 12.35 -6.92
CA GLU A 369 9.58 11.55 -7.83
C GLU A 369 8.24 12.20 -8.15
N LEU A 370 7.60 12.91 -7.21
CA LEU A 370 6.37 13.69 -7.45
C LEU A 370 6.61 14.82 -8.46
N ARG A 371 7.72 15.56 -8.29
CA ARG A 371 8.15 16.59 -9.24
C ARG A 371 8.43 16.02 -10.62
N ASP A 372 9.19 14.92 -10.70
CA ASP A 372 9.56 14.31 -11.96
C ASP A 372 8.32 13.74 -12.69
N SER A 373 7.35 13.21 -11.94
CA SER A 373 6.04 12.80 -12.48
C SER A 373 5.22 14.00 -12.97
N TYR A 374 5.09 15.06 -12.17
CA TYR A 374 4.37 16.29 -12.54
C TYR A 374 4.84 16.84 -13.89
N TYR A 375 6.15 16.97 -14.10
CA TYR A 375 6.69 17.42 -15.40
C TYR A 375 6.54 16.37 -16.50
N GLY A 376 6.71 15.08 -16.20
CA GLY A 376 6.48 13.99 -17.14
C GLY A 376 5.05 13.97 -17.71
N HIS A 377 4.06 14.35 -16.91
CA HIS A 377 2.66 14.47 -17.35
C HIS A 377 2.29 15.87 -17.88
N GLY A 378 3.26 16.77 -18.15
CA GLY A 378 3.03 18.07 -18.81
C GLY A 378 3.02 19.29 -17.87
N GLY A 379 3.23 19.10 -16.57
CA GLY A 379 3.40 20.16 -15.58
C GLY A 379 2.27 21.18 -15.56
N TYR A 380 2.64 22.46 -15.40
CA TYR A 380 1.68 23.57 -15.23
C TYR A 380 0.63 23.64 -16.34
N ALA A 381 1.02 23.38 -17.59
CA ALA A 381 0.12 23.49 -18.73
C ALA A 381 -1.04 22.49 -18.72
N ARG A 382 -0.89 21.36 -18.01
CA ARG A 382 -1.94 20.34 -17.83
C ARG A 382 -2.57 20.39 -16.44
N LEU A 383 -1.73 20.45 -15.40
CA LEU A 383 -2.08 20.20 -14.00
C LEU A 383 -2.22 21.48 -13.15
N GLY A 384 -1.70 22.61 -13.63
CA GLY A 384 -1.57 23.86 -12.87
C GLY A 384 -0.59 23.76 -11.68
N ALA A 385 -0.45 24.82 -10.89
CA ALA A 385 0.43 24.85 -9.73
C ALA A 385 0.02 23.83 -8.63
N PRO A 386 0.96 23.39 -7.77
CA PRO A 386 0.67 22.80 -6.47
C PRO A 386 -0.27 23.68 -5.62
N VAL A 387 -1.18 23.06 -4.86
CA VAL A 387 -2.18 23.77 -4.02
C VAL A 387 -2.26 23.26 -2.58
N ALA A 388 -1.40 22.31 -2.23
CA ALA A 388 -1.23 21.74 -0.88
C ALA A 388 0.23 21.25 -0.75
N ASP A 389 0.66 20.95 0.47
CA ASP A 389 1.91 20.23 0.70
C ASP A 389 1.87 18.80 0.13
N GLU A 390 3.04 18.18 -0.02
CA GLU A 390 3.14 16.77 -0.40
C GLU A 390 2.63 15.86 0.72
N GLU A 391 1.78 14.92 0.37
CA GLU A 391 1.12 14.03 1.31
C GLU A 391 1.68 12.62 1.21
N ASN A 392 2.22 12.10 2.31
CA ASN A 392 2.48 10.68 2.47
C ASN A 392 1.13 9.97 2.70
N LEU A 393 0.78 9.04 1.82
CA LEU A 393 -0.46 8.26 1.86
C LEU A 393 -0.25 6.86 2.46
N GLY A 394 0.99 6.51 2.84
CA GLY A 394 1.38 5.20 3.34
C GLY A 394 1.71 4.19 2.24
N ALA A 395 2.31 3.07 2.65
CA ALA A 395 2.72 1.98 1.76
C ALA A 395 3.58 2.43 0.54
N GLY A 396 4.43 3.43 0.70
CA GLY A 396 5.28 4.03 -0.33
C GLY A 396 4.58 5.02 -1.25
N TRP A 397 3.27 5.28 -1.08
CA TRP A 397 2.51 6.21 -1.92
C TRP A 397 2.64 7.65 -1.43
N TRP A 398 2.98 8.54 -2.35
CA TRP A 398 3.01 9.98 -2.13
C TRP A 398 2.08 10.68 -3.12
N ARG A 399 1.50 11.81 -2.70
CA ARG A 399 0.60 12.64 -3.52
C ARG A 399 0.97 14.12 -3.47
N GLN A 400 1.03 14.74 -4.64
CA GLN A 400 0.93 16.20 -4.78
C GLN A 400 -0.46 16.55 -5.30
N ARG A 401 -1.17 17.45 -4.61
CA ARG A 401 -2.39 18.08 -5.16
C ARG A 401 -2.04 19.33 -5.96
N CYS A 402 -2.56 19.45 -7.18
CA CYS A 402 -2.42 20.61 -8.05
C CYS A 402 -3.79 21.24 -8.37
N GLN A 403 -3.81 22.38 -9.06
CA GLN A 403 -5.06 23.10 -9.41
C GLN A 403 -6.03 22.21 -10.22
N HIS A 404 -5.53 21.51 -11.24
CA HIS A 404 -6.36 20.78 -12.21
C HIS A 404 -6.26 19.26 -12.10
N GLY A 405 -5.26 18.74 -11.38
CA GLY A 405 -5.07 17.32 -11.15
C GLY A 405 -4.34 17.00 -9.86
N ASP A 406 -4.24 15.72 -9.55
CA ASP A 406 -3.38 15.17 -8.50
C ASP A 406 -2.34 14.25 -9.14
N VAL A 407 -1.11 14.34 -8.64
CA VAL A 407 0.03 13.50 -9.04
C VAL A 407 0.26 12.47 -7.94
N PHE A 408 0.37 11.19 -8.31
CA PHE A 408 0.62 10.09 -7.40
C PHE A 408 1.90 9.36 -7.80
N THR A 409 2.75 9.05 -6.83
CA THR A 409 3.95 8.23 -7.04
C THR A 409 4.11 7.14 -5.99
N GLN A 410 4.65 5.99 -6.39
CA GLN A 410 5.14 4.95 -5.48
C GLN A 410 6.55 4.54 -5.90
N GLY A 411 7.54 5.02 -5.17
CA GLY A 411 8.95 4.95 -5.58
C GLY A 411 9.19 5.63 -6.94
N ARG A 412 10.17 5.14 -7.70
CA ARG A 412 10.57 5.73 -9.00
C ARG A 412 9.73 5.25 -10.19
N ASP A 413 9.12 4.08 -10.07
CA ASP A 413 8.60 3.31 -11.21
C ASP A 413 7.10 3.55 -11.46
N LYS A 414 6.33 3.84 -10.39
CA LYS A 414 4.90 4.13 -10.49
C LYS A 414 4.66 5.62 -10.39
N LYS A 415 4.12 6.19 -11.45
CA LYS A 415 3.86 7.62 -11.64
C LYS A 415 2.56 7.75 -12.42
N TYR A 416 1.54 8.33 -11.80
CA TYR A 416 0.21 8.44 -12.37
C TYR A 416 -0.43 9.77 -12.02
N VAL A 417 -1.37 10.23 -12.84
CA VAL A 417 -2.14 11.45 -12.61
C VAL A 417 -3.63 11.17 -12.73
N ILE A 418 -4.43 11.91 -11.97
CA ILE A 418 -5.88 11.97 -12.14
C ILE A 418 -6.31 13.44 -12.11
N GLN A 419 -7.07 13.87 -13.10
CA GLN A 419 -7.38 15.29 -13.31
C GLN A 419 -8.86 15.54 -13.61
N TYR A 420 -9.25 16.80 -13.51
CA TYR A 420 -10.57 17.30 -13.94
C TYR A 420 -11.73 16.43 -13.41
N GLU A 421 -12.69 16.14 -14.26
CA GLU A 421 -13.92 15.44 -13.91
C GLU A 421 -13.68 14.02 -13.36
N LEU A 422 -12.61 13.32 -13.77
CA LEU A 422 -12.19 12.03 -13.19
C LEU A 422 -11.76 12.20 -11.72
N ARG A 423 -10.97 13.25 -11.42
CA ARG A 423 -10.55 13.60 -10.05
C ARG A 423 -11.75 13.95 -9.18
N ASP A 424 -12.71 14.72 -9.69
CA ASP A 424 -13.96 15.01 -8.98
C ASP A 424 -14.73 13.72 -8.63
N SER A 425 -14.85 12.80 -9.59
CA SER A 425 -15.56 11.53 -9.40
C SER A 425 -14.83 10.64 -8.37
N TYR A 426 -13.50 10.58 -8.44
CA TYR A 426 -12.66 9.90 -7.46
C TYR A 426 -12.91 10.42 -6.04
N TYR A 427 -12.94 11.74 -5.81
CA TYR A 427 -13.25 12.30 -4.49
C TYR A 427 -14.71 12.12 -4.07
N LYS A 428 -15.69 12.27 -4.98
CA LYS A 428 -17.12 11.95 -4.74
C LYS A 428 -17.25 10.54 -4.16
N HIS A 429 -16.45 9.61 -4.66
CA HIS A 429 -16.50 8.18 -4.32
C HIS A 429 -15.47 7.75 -3.26
N GLY A 430 -14.96 8.68 -2.45
CA GLY A 430 -14.15 8.40 -1.25
C GLY A 430 -12.63 8.48 -1.43
N GLY A 431 -12.15 8.82 -2.64
CA GLY A 431 -10.74 9.04 -2.94
C GLY A 431 -9.83 7.89 -2.51
N TYR A 432 -8.63 8.22 -2.02
CA TYR A 432 -7.60 7.22 -1.69
C TYR A 432 -8.07 6.21 -0.64
N GLY A 433 -8.81 6.66 0.38
CA GLY A 433 -9.27 5.80 1.47
C GLY A 433 -10.27 4.71 1.05
N ARG A 434 -10.91 4.82 -0.12
CA ARG A 434 -11.84 3.80 -0.65
C ARG A 434 -11.37 3.16 -1.96
N LEU A 435 -10.78 3.94 -2.86
CA LEU A 435 -10.38 3.50 -4.21
C LEU A 435 -8.88 3.19 -4.32
N GLY A 436 -8.05 3.64 -3.36
CA GLY A 436 -6.59 3.64 -3.44
C GLY A 436 -6.04 4.58 -4.51
N ALA A 437 -4.73 4.56 -4.74
CA ALA A 437 -4.11 5.38 -5.78
C ALA A 437 -4.56 4.98 -7.20
N PRO A 438 -4.47 5.91 -8.18
CA PRO A 438 -4.41 5.56 -9.59
C PRO A 438 -3.30 4.54 -9.89
N VAL A 439 -3.55 3.60 -10.81
CA VAL A 439 -2.62 2.51 -11.19
C VAL A 439 -2.39 2.37 -12.70
N ALA A 440 -2.93 3.29 -13.49
CA ALA A 440 -2.72 3.40 -14.94
C ALA A 440 -2.90 4.86 -15.36
N ASP A 441 -2.60 5.18 -16.62
CA ASP A 441 -2.99 6.47 -17.21
C ASP A 441 -4.51 6.57 -17.43
N GLU A 442 -5.00 7.80 -17.55
CA GLU A 442 -6.40 8.12 -17.89
C GLU A 442 -6.74 7.64 -19.31
N GLU A 443 -7.82 6.88 -19.44
CA GLU A 443 -8.23 6.25 -20.70
C GLU A 443 -9.44 6.95 -21.31
N ASN A 444 -9.32 7.35 -22.59
CA ASN A 444 -10.44 7.85 -23.38
C ASN A 444 -11.19 6.66 -24.02
N LEU A 445 -12.42 6.43 -23.56
CA LEU A 445 -13.29 5.33 -23.97
C LEU A 445 -14.21 5.68 -25.15
N GLY A 446 -14.02 6.86 -25.77
CA GLY A 446 -14.85 7.37 -26.86
C GLY A 446 -16.22 7.90 -26.40
N ALA A 447 -16.92 8.59 -27.31
CA ALA A 447 -18.22 9.22 -27.04
C ALA A 447 -18.26 10.12 -25.77
N GLY A 448 -17.12 10.74 -25.44
CA GLY A 448 -16.95 11.59 -24.25
C GLY A 448 -16.78 10.83 -22.93
N TRP A 449 -16.73 9.50 -22.93
CA TRP A 449 -16.42 8.71 -21.75
C TRP A 449 -14.92 8.66 -21.47
N TRP A 450 -14.57 8.77 -20.20
CA TRP A 450 -13.22 8.59 -19.66
C TRP A 450 -13.23 7.61 -18.50
N ARG A 451 -12.12 6.90 -18.30
CA ARG A 451 -11.89 5.99 -17.16
C ARG A 451 -10.54 6.26 -16.50
N GLN A 452 -10.52 6.18 -15.17
CA GLN A 452 -9.30 6.04 -14.37
C GLN A 452 -9.30 4.70 -13.65
N HIS A 453 -8.22 3.94 -13.79
CA HIS A 453 -7.98 2.74 -12.99
C HIS A 453 -7.37 3.10 -11.63
N CYS A 454 -7.96 2.62 -10.53
CA CYS A 454 -7.40 2.72 -9.18
C CYS A 454 -7.16 1.31 -8.58
N GLN A 455 -6.48 1.24 -7.43
CA GLN A 455 -6.13 -0.03 -6.77
C GLN A 455 -7.37 -0.89 -6.44
N HIS A 456 -8.49 -0.27 -6.04
CA HIS A 456 -9.67 -0.97 -5.51
C HIS A 456 -10.95 -0.74 -6.33
N GLY A 457 -10.88 0.09 -7.37
CA GLY A 457 -12.01 0.40 -8.24
C GLY A 457 -11.61 1.11 -9.52
N ASP A 458 -12.56 1.25 -10.44
CA ASP A 458 -12.45 2.09 -11.63
C ASP A 458 -13.44 3.25 -11.55
N VAL A 459 -12.95 4.45 -11.89
CA VAL A 459 -13.73 5.68 -11.91
C VAL A 459 -14.11 5.97 -13.36
N PHE A 460 -15.39 6.28 -13.61
CA PHE A 460 -15.91 6.60 -14.95
C PHE A 460 -16.56 7.98 -14.96
N THR A 461 -16.33 8.73 -16.03
CA THR A 461 -17.01 10.02 -16.27
C THR A 461 -17.43 10.23 -17.71
N GLN A 462 -18.52 10.98 -17.92
CA GLN A 462 -18.90 11.52 -19.23
C GLN A 462 -19.34 12.97 -19.07
N GLY A 463 -18.46 13.90 -19.44
CA GLY A 463 -18.64 15.32 -19.11
C GLY A 463 -18.69 15.55 -17.60
N ARG A 464 -19.32 16.66 -17.20
CA ARG A 464 -19.37 17.12 -15.79
C ARG A 464 -20.38 16.38 -14.92
N ASP A 465 -21.45 15.90 -15.54
CA ASP A 465 -22.68 15.49 -14.85
C ASP A 465 -22.68 14.00 -14.47
N LYS A 466 -22.03 13.15 -15.28
CA LYS A 466 -22.00 11.70 -15.07
C LYS A 466 -20.68 11.29 -14.41
N LYS A 467 -20.77 10.84 -13.17
CA LYS A 467 -19.65 10.48 -12.29
C LYS A 467 -19.98 9.20 -11.50
N TYR A 468 -19.45 8.06 -11.98
CA TYR A 468 -19.74 6.72 -11.47
C TYR A 468 -18.45 5.95 -11.15
N VAL A 469 -18.59 4.83 -10.44
CA VAL A 469 -17.51 3.91 -10.08
C VAL A 469 -17.97 2.47 -10.22
N ILE A 470 -17.02 1.54 -10.30
CA ILE A 470 -17.24 0.12 -10.07
C ILE A 470 -16.04 -0.46 -9.31
N GLN A 471 -16.29 -1.21 -8.24
CA GLN A 471 -15.29 -1.51 -7.21
C GLN A 471 -15.26 -3.00 -6.85
N TYR A 472 -14.13 -3.43 -6.28
CA TYR A 472 -13.96 -4.76 -5.68
C TYR A 472 -14.56 -5.90 -6.55
N GLU A 473 -15.42 -6.73 -5.95
CA GLU A 473 -16.00 -7.89 -6.61
C GLU A 473 -16.90 -7.53 -7.81
N LEU A 474 -17.60 -6.39 -7.78
CA LEU A 474 -18.41 -5.90 -8.91
C LEU A 474 -17.51 -5.55 -10.10
N ARG A 475 -16.35 -4.94 -9.86
CA ARG A 475 -15.33 -4.68 -10.88
C ARG A 475 -14.83 -5.98 -11.49
N ASP A 476 -14.48 -6.97 -10.67
CA ASP A 476 -14.06 -8.29 -11.16
C ASP A 476 -15.14 -8.98 -12.00
N SER A 477 -16.40 -8.91 -11.58
CA SER A 477 -17.53 -9.45 -12.33
C SER A 477 -17.68 -8.72 -13.66
N TYR A 478 -17.57 -7.39 -13.68
CA TYR A 478 -17.58 -6.61 -14.91
C TYR A 478 -16.45 -7.01 -15.88
N TYR A 479 -15.22 -7.23 -15.39
CA TYR A 479 -14.10 -7.73 -16.22
C TYR A 479 -14.32 -9.16 -16.72
N LYS A 480 -14.76 -10.08 -15.86
CA LYS A 480 -15.12 -11.47 -16.22
C LYS A 480 -16.09 -11.52 -17.41
N HIS A 481 -17.06 -10.61 -17.45
CA HIS A 481 -18.10 -10.57 -18.48
C HIS A 481 -17.82 -9.58 -19.61
N GLY A 482 -16.55 -9.23 -19.87
CA GLY A 482 -16.12 -8.48 -21.05
C GLY A 482 -15.97 -6.97 -20.87
N SER A 483 -16.20 -6.43 -19.68
CA SER A 483 -15.98 -5.02 -19.33
C SER A 483 -16.70 -4.02 -20.27
N TYR A 484 -16.07 -2.87 -20.54
CA TYR A 484 -16.68 -1.76 -21.27
C TYR A 484 -17.10 -2.12 -22.71
N SER A 485 -16.37 -3.01 -23.39
CA SER A 485 -16.70 -3.39 -24.78
C SER A 485 -17.99 -4.18 -24.92
N ARG A 486 -18.42 -4.90 -23.86
CA ARG A 486 -19.67 -5.69 -23.83
C ARG A 486 -20.76 -5.02 -23.01
N LEU A 487 -20.44 -4.55 -21.80
CA LEU A 487 -21.41 -4.03 -20.83
C LEU A 487 -21.57 -2.50 -20.91
N GLY A 488 -20.62 -1.80 -21.53
CA GLY A 488 -20.54 -0.33 -21.52
C GLY A 488 -20.23 0.22 -20.13
N SER A 489 -20.27 1.55 -19.98
CA SER A 489 -20.01 2.21 -18.69
C SER A 489 -21.07 1.89 -17.63
N PRO A 490 -20.72 1.98 -16.33
CA PRO A 490 -21.67 2.18 -15.25
C PRO A 490 -22.60 3.38 -15.52
N ILE A 491 -23.87 3.26 -15.12
CA ILE A 491 -24.91 4.29 -15.32
C ILE A 491 -25.68 4.67 -14.03
N SER A 492 -25.32 4.07 -12.90
CA SER A 492 -25.80 4.38 -11.55
C SER A 492 -24.64 4.25 -10.55
N ASP A 493 -24.88 4.61 -9.30
CA ASP A 493 -24.01 4.17 -8.20
C ASP A 493 -24.26 2.66 -7.90
N GLU A 494 -23.35 2.03 -7.15
CA GLU A 494 -23.41 0.61 -6.75
C GLU A 494 -24.52 0.37 -5.70
N GLU A 495 -25.27 -0.73 -5.84
CA GLU A 495 -26.40 -1.06 -4.98
C GLU A 495 -26.12 -2.29 -4.11
N ASN A 496 -26.31 -2.14 -2.79
CA ASN A 496 -26.36 -3.26 -1.85
C ASN A 496 -27.78 -3.82 -1.83
N MET A 497 -27.96 -5.04 -2.35
CA MET A 497 -29.24 -5.71 -2.49
C MET A 497 -29.66 -6.49 -1.22
N GLY A 498 -28.82 -6.47 -0.19
CA GLY A 498 -28.99 -7.26 1.04
C GLY A 498 -28.55 -8.72 0.87
N GLY A 499 -28.42 -9.43 1.99
CA GLY A 499 -28.08 -10.86 1.98
C GLY A 499 -26.77 -11.21 1.27
N GLY A 500 -25.79 -10.30 1.25
CA GLY A 500 -24.50 -10.48 0.57
C GLY A 500 -24.49 -10.14 -0.92
N TRP A 501 -25.64 -9.83 -1.52
CA TRP A 501 -25.75 -9.48 -2.94
C TRP A 501 -25.46 -8.01 -3.22
N TRP A 502 -24.73 -7.76 -4.30
CA TRP A 502 -24.45 -6.42 -4.83
C TRP A 502 -24.77 -6.35 -6.32
N ARG A 503 -25.17 -5.16 -6.79
CA ARG A 503 -25.51 -4.88 -8.18
C ARG A 503 -24.87 -3.58 -8.67
N GLN A 504 -24.45 -3.56 -9.93
CA GLN A 504 -24.10 -2.34 -10.67
C GLN A 504 -24.90 -2.31 -11.98
N HIS A 505 -25.64 -1.24 -12.23
CA HIS A 505 -26.22 -0.99 -13.56
C HIS A 505 -25.15 -0.47 -14.51
N CYS A 506 -24.94 -1.18 -15.62
CA CYS A 506 -24.15 -0.72 -16.76
C CYS A 506 -25.07 -0.41 -17.96
N LYS A 507 -24.53 0.26 -18.97
CA LYS A 507 -25.29 0.69 -20.15
C LYS A 507 -26.04 -0.46 -20.85
N HIS A 508 -25.39 -1.61 -21.00
CA HIS A 508 -25.88 -2.76 -21.79
C HIS A 508 -26.30 -3.98 -20.95
N GLY A 509 -26.14 -3.93 -19.63
CA GLY A 509 -26.60 -4.97 -18.70
C GLY A 509 -26.36 -4.59 -17.25
N ASP A 510 -26.80 -5.44 -16.33
CA ASP A 510 -26.57 -5.29 -14.89
C ASP A 510 -25.56 -6.34 -14.44
N VAL A 511 -24.54 -5.91 -13.70
CA VAL A 511 -23.49 -6.76 -13.12
C VAL A 511 -23.87 -7.10 -11.69
N TRP A 512 -23.70 -8.37 -11.31
CA TRP A 512 -24.08 -8.88 -10.00
C TRP A 512 -22.93 -9.65 -9.35
N THR A 513 -22.87 -9.57 -8.02
CA THR A 513 -22.00 -10.42 -7.20
C THR A 513 -22.67 -10.86 -5.90
N HIS A 514 -22.19 -11.97 -5.34
CA HIS A 514 -22.45 -12.38 -3.97
C HIS A 514 -21.20 -12.96 -3.34
N GLY A 515 -20.65 -12.25 -2.35
CA GLY A 515 -19.31 -12.55 -1.83
C GLY A 515 -18.24 -12.46 -2.93
N ARG A 516 -17.18 -13.28 -2.81
CA ARG A 516 -16.05 -13.27 -3.75
C ARG A 516 -16.25 -14.20 -4.95
N ASP A 517 -17.02 -15.26 -4.77
CA ASP A 517 -17.02 -16.41 -5.68
C ASP A 517 -18.13 -16.33 -6.74
N ILE A 518 -19.25 -15.69 -6.43
CA ILE A 518 -20.42 -15.61 -7.30
C ILE A 518 -20.40 -14.30 -8.07
N LYS A 519 -20.33 -14.38 -9.40
CA LYS A 519 -20.22 -13.25 -10.33
C LYS A 519 -21.07 -13.56 -11.57
N TYR A 520 -22.16 -12.81 -11.78
CA TYR A 520 -23.10 -12.99 -12.91
C TYR A 520 -23.46 -11.65 -13.57
N VAL A 521 -24.13 -11.71 -14.73
CA VAL A 521 -24.69 -10.56 -15.45
C VAL A 521 -26.09 -10.88 -15.95
N ILE A 522 -26.89 -9.84 -16.21
CA ILE A 522 -28.11 -9.92 -17.01
C ILE A 522 -28.15 -8.75 -18.00
N GLN A 523 -28.28 -9.04 -19.29
CA GLN A 523 -27.97 -8.13 -20.39
C GLN A 523 -29.15 -7.94 -21.35
N PHE A 524 -29.10 -6.83 -22.10
CA PHE A 524 -30.00 -6.53 -23.23
C PHE A 524 -31.47 -6.91 -22.98
N GLU A 525 -32.08 -7.71 -23.85
CA GLU A 525 -33.49 -8.09 -23.79
C GLU A 525 -33.83 -8.92 -22.54
N LEU A 526 -32.91 -9.77 -22.03
CA LEU A 526 -33.10 -10.49 -20.76
C LEU A 526 -33.22 -9.51 -19.59
N ARG A 527 -32.39 -8.45 -19.56
CA ARG A 527 -32.52 -7.38 -18.56
C ARG A 527 -33.87 -6.67 -18.70
N ASP A 528 -34.26 -6.28 -19.90
CA ASP A 528 -35.55 -5.61 -20.11
C ASP A 528 -36.72 -6.46 -19.62
N SER A 529 -36.68 -7.78 -19.89
CA SER A 529 -37.69 -8.73 -19.43
C SER A 529 -37.70 -8.82 -17.91
N TYR A 530 -36.54 -8.98 -17.28
CA TYR A 530 -36.39 -9.01 -15.83
C TYR A 530 -36.95 -7.75 -15.16
N GLN A 531 -36.56 -6.56 -15.63
CA GLN A 531 -37.03 -5.28 -15.07
C GLN A 531 -38.55 -5.07 -15.31
N GLY A 532 -39.06 -5.47 -16.49
CA GLY A 532 -40.50 -5.46 -16.79
C GLY A 532 -41.32 -6.35 -15.84
N HIS A 533 -40.75 -7.49 -15.43
CA HIS A 533 -41.33 -8.41 -14.45
C HIS A 533 -40.93 -8.06 -12.99
N ARG A 534 -40.82 -6.75 -12.69
CA ARG A 534 -40.52 -6.18 -11.35
C ARG A 534 -39.14 -6.52 -10.79
N GLY A 535 -38.25 -7.09 -11.60
CA GLY A 535 -36.84 -7.30 -11.32
C GLY A 535 -36.56 -7.94 -9.96
N ALA A 536 -35.59 -7.37 -9.25
CA ALA A 536 -35.05 -7.94 -8.01
C ALA A 536 -36.11 -8.12 -6.92
N ALA A 537 -37.13 -7.27 -6.87
CA ALA A 537 -38.19 -7.33 -5.86
C ALA A 537 -39.03 -8.61 -5.96
N TRP A 538 -39.11 -9.23 -7.15
CA TRP A 538 -39.92 -10.43 -7.41
C TRP A 538 -39.07 -11.63 -7.81
N LEU A 539 -38.15 -11.46 -8.76
CA LEU A 539 -37.31 -12.54 -9.31
C LEU A 539 -36.06 -12.82 -8.45
N GLY A 540 -35.66 -11.87 -7.61
CA GLY A 540 -34.40 -11.93 -6.87
C GLY A 540 -33.16 -11.80 -7.78
N ALA A 541 -31.98 -12.07 -7.23
CA ALA A 541 -30.72 -12.02 -7.99
C ALA A 541 -30.61 -13.15 -9.04
N PRO A 542 -29.79 -12.99 -10.10
CA PRO A 542 -29.40 -14.10 -10.98
C PRO A 542 -28.61 -15.16 -10.20
N VAL A 543 -28.83 -16.44 -10.53
CA VAL A 543 -28.20 -17.60 -9.87
C VAL A 543 -27.46 -18.54 -10.84
N ALA A 544 -27.35 -18.12 -12.10
CA ALA A 544 -26.60 -18.80 -13.16
C ALA A 544 -26.13 -17.77 -14.20
N GLU A 545 -25.31 -18.21 -15.16
CA GLU A 545 -25.02 -17.44 -16.37
C GLU A 545 -26.27 -17.34 -17.28
N GLU A 546 -26.24 -16.41 -18.24
CA GLU A 546 -27.23 -16.34 -19.31
C GLU A 546 -27.09 -17.54 -20.26
N GLU A 547 -28.21 -18.22 -20.54
CA GLU A 547 -28.25 -19.42 -21.36
C GLU A 547 -28.88 -19.14 -22.73
N ASN A 548 -28.16 -19.46 -23.80
CA ASN A 548 -28.72 -19.54 -25.14
C ASN A 548 -29.43 -20.89 -25.30
N MET A 549 -30.75 -20.86 -25.35
CA MET A 549 -31.61 -22.05 -25.40
C MET A 549 -31.84 -22.56 -26.83
N GLY A 550 -31.22 -21.92 -27.83
CA GLY A 550 -31.41 -22.23 -29.24
C GLY A 550 -32.70 -21.65 -29.83
N GLY A 551 -32.79 -21.64 -31.16
CA GLY A 551 -33.99 -21.18 -31.87
C GLY A 551 -34.40 -19.73 -31.56
N GLY A 552 -33.44 -18.87 -31.17
CA GLY A 552 -33.70 -17.48 -30.79
C GLY A 552 -34.08 -17.26 -29.32
N TRP A 553 -34.27 -18.32 -28.53
CA TRP A 553 -34.60 -18.23 -27.11
C TRP A 553 -33.37 -18.05 -26.23
N TRP A 554 -33.51 -17.21 -25.21
CA TRP A 554 -32.55 -17.00 -24.14
C TRP A 554 -33.22 -17.12 -22.78
N ARG A 555 -32.47 -17.56 -21.77
CA ARG A 555 -32.91 -17.70 -20.37
C ARG A 555 -31.91 -17.08 -19.39
N GLN A 556 -32.42 -16.45 -18.35
CA GLN A 556 -31.67 -16.14 -17.13
C GLN A 556 -32.35 -16.80 -15.93
N CYS A 557 -31.64 -17.72 -15.25
CA CYS A 557 -32.13 -18.28 -13.99
C CYS A 557 -31.92 -17.26 -12.85
N CYS A 558 -32.98 -16.94 -12.10
CA CYS A 558 -32.93 -16.10 -10.90
C CYS A 558 -33.36 -16.90 -9.66
N GLN A 559 -33.27 -16.31 -8.47
CA GLN A 559 -33.63 -16.96 -7.20
C GLN A 559 -35.08 -17.48 -7.21
N ASN A 560 -36.03 -16.63 -7.60
CA ASN A 560 -37.47 -16.91 -7.46
C ASN A 560 -38.16 -17.31 -8.78
N GLY A 561 -37.46 -17.20 -9.91
CA GLY A 561 -38.02 -17.48 -11.23
C GLY A 561 -36.95 -17.56 -12.32
N ASP A 562 -37.33 -18.03 -13.51
CA ASP A 562 -36.51 -17.92 -14.72
C ASP A 562 -37.11 -16.85 -15.64
N VAL A 563 -36.26 -15.97 -16.16
CA VAL A 563 -36.60 -14.95 -17.15
C VAL A 563 -36.30 -15.50 -18.52
N TRP A 564 -37.22 -15.33 -19.46
CA TRP A 564 -37.12 -15.84 -20.82
C TRP A 564 -37.36 -14.73 -21.85
N THR A 565 -36.61 -14.80 -22.94
CA THR A 565 -36.80 -13.91 -24.09
C THR A 565 -36.62 -14.63 -25.42
N HIS A 566 -37.32 -14.16 -26.46
CA HIS A 566 -37.04 -14.52 -27.85
C HIS A 566 -37.07 -13.27 -28.72
N GLY A 567 -35.88 -12.76 -29.06
CA GLY A 567 -35.73 -11.43 -29.64
C GLY A 567 -36.28 -10.34 -28.70
N LYS A 568 -36.77 -9.24 -29.29
CA LYS A 568 -37.24 -8.07 -28.53
C LYS A 568 -38.70 -8.18 -28.07
N ASP A 569 -39.49 -8.99 -28.78
CA ASP A 569 -40.96 -8.94 -28.73
C ASP A 569 -41.58 -9.92 -27.73
N LYS A 570 -40.87 -11.02 -27.41
CA LYS A 570 -41.34 -12.05 -26.47
C LYS A 570 -40.49 -12.01 -25.21
N LYS A 571 -41.15 -11.72 -24.09
CA LYS A 571 -40.56 -11.54 -22.76
C LYS A 571 -41.52 -12.20 -21.76
N PHE A 572 -41.08 -13.28 -21.11
CA PHE A 572 -41.90 -14.07 -20.19
C PHE A 572 -41.10 -14.45 -18.95
N VAL A 573 -41.78 -14.88 -17.90
CA VAL A 573 -41.18 -15.49 -16.70
C VAL A 573 -41.86 -16.80 -16.36
N ILE A 574 -41.18 -17.66 -15.61
CA ILE A 574 -41.80 -18.76 -14.89
C ILE A 574 -41.26 -18.77 -13.46
N MET A 575 -42.15 -18.76 -12.47
CA MET A 575 -41.84 -18.43 -11.08
C MET A 575 -42.30 -19.50 -10.09
N PHE A 576 -41.67 -19.52 -8.91
CA PHE A 576 -42.08 -20.28 -7.73
C PHE A 576 -42.58 -21.72 -8.04
N ALA A 577 -43.82 -22.04 -7.68
CA ALA A 577 -44.37 -23.40 -7.82
C ALA A 577 -44.50 -23.84 -9.30
N LEU A 578 -44.83 -22.92 -10.22
CA LEU A 578 -44.87 -23.22 -11.66
C LEU A 578 -43.49 -23.58 -12.18
N ARG A 579 -42.44 -22.88 -11.74
CA ARG A 579 -41.04 -23.22 -12.02
C ARG A 579 -40.65 -24.59 -11.45
N ASP A 580 -41.00 -24.87 -10.20
CA ASP A 580 -40.74 -26.19 -9.59
C ASP A 580 -41.44 -27.32 -10.38
N SER A 581 -42.67 -27.09 -10.85
CA SER A 581 -43.44 -28.02 -11.69
C SER A 581 -42.73 -28.22 -13.03
N TYR A 582 -42.39 -27.13 -13.72
CA TYR A 582 -41.65 -27.17 -14.98
C TYR A 582 -40.36 -28.02 -14.89
N TYR A 583 -39.53 -27.81 -13.87
CA TYR A 583 -38.31 -28.63 -13.69
C TYR A 583 -38.60 -30.08 -13.28
N ARG A 584 -39.63 -30.34 -12.45
CA ARG A 584 -40.10 -31.70 -12.15
C ARG A 584 -40.48 -32.45 -13.44
N HIS A 585 -41.07 -31.75 -14.41
CA HIS A 585 -41.46 -32.28 -15.72
C HIS A 585 -40.41 -32.02 -16.81
N ARG A 586 -39.11 -32.14 -16.45
CA ARG A 586 -37.91 -32.09 -17.32
C ARG A 586 -37.60 -30.73 -17.97
N GLY A 587 -38.37 -29.69 -17.66
CA GLY A 587 -38.11 -28.30 -18.05
C GLY A 587 -37.92 -28.10 -19.55
N ALA A 588 -36.95 -27.24 -19.91
CA ALA A 588 -36.74 -26.76 -21.26
C ALA A 588 -36.54 -27.85 -22.31
N GLY A 589 -35.85 -28.94 -21.95
CA GLY A 589 -35.59 -30.05 -22.87
C GLY A 589 -36.84 -30.84 -23.27
N TRP A 590 -37.98 -30.64 -22.60
CA TRP A 590 -39.23 -31.36 -22.85
C TRP A 590 -40.39 -30.41 -23.12
N LEU A 591 -40.61 -29.41 -22.26
CA LEU A 591 -41.69 -28.45 -22.35
C LEU A 591 -41.39 -27.26 -23.28
N GLY A 592 -40.11 -27.00 -23.55
CA GLY A 592 -39.64 -25.81 -24.27
C GLY A 592 -39.75 -24.52 -23.44
N ALA A 593 -39.61 -23.38 -24.10
CA ALA A 593 -39.77 -22.06 -23.49
C ALA A 593 -41.24 -21.75 -23.13
N PRO A 594 -41.51 -20.84 -22.17
CA PRO A 594 -42.82 -20.23 -21.98
C PRO A 594 -43.24 -19.43 -23.22
N VAL A 595 -44.54 -19.41 -23.53
CA VAL A 595 -45.12 -18.74 -24.72
C VAL A 595 -46.30 -17.80 -24.40
N ALA A 596 -46.59 -17.63 -23.11
CA ALA A 596 -47.57 -16.69 -22.55
C ALA A 596 -47.14 -16.33 -21.13
N ASP A 597 -47.83 -15.37 -20.50
CA ASP A 597 -47.65 -15.05 -19.09
C ASP A 597 -48.21 -16.16 -18.17
N GLU A 598 -47.87 -16.11 -16.87
CA GLU A 598 -48.48 -16.97 -15.86
C GLU A 598 -49.95 -16.60 -15.62
N GLU A 599 -50.83 -17.60 -15.70
CA GLU A 599 -52.28 -17.43 -15.65
C GLU A 599 -52.84 -17.94 -14.31
N ASN A 600 -53.43 -17.03 -13.52
CA ASN A 600 -54.24 -17.40 -12.36
C ASN A 600 -55.61 -17.90 -12.85
N MET A 601 -55.84 -19.21 -12.76
CA MET A 601 -57.06 -19.86 -13.23
C MET A 601 -58.20 -19.80 -12.19
N GLY A 602 -57.91 -19.32 -10.97
CA GLY A 602 -58.84 -19.28 -9.86
C GLY A 602 -58.84 -20.55 -9.01
N ALA A 603 -59.50 -20.50 -7.86
CA ALA A 603 -59.56 -21.60 -6.88
C ALA A 603 -58.19 -22.21 -6.51
N GLY A 604 -57.13 -21.39 -6.47
CA GLY A 604 -55.76 -21.82 -6.16
C GLY A 604 -54.96 -22.42 -7.32
N TRP A 605 -55.57 -22.60 -8.50
CA TRP A 605 -54.90 -23.12 -9.69
C TRP A 605 -54.18 -22.04 -10.49
N TRP A 606 -52.97 -22.39 -10.95
CA TRP A 606 -52.14 -21.57 -11.82
C TRP A 606 -51.65 -22.38 -13.02
N ARG A 607 -51.52 -21.72 -14.18
CA ARG A 607 -51.01 -22.31 -15.43
C ARG A 607 -49.86 -21.46 -16.00
N GLN A 608 -48.82 -22.12 -16.50
CA GLN A 608 -47.84 -21.55 -17.42
C GLN A 608 -47.94 -22.29 -18.76
N ARG A 609 -48.17 -21.56 -19.86
CA ARG A 609 -48.19 -22.15 -21.20
C ARG A 609 -46.78 -22.18 -21.78
N CYS A 610 -46.30 -23.34 -22.21
CA CYS A 610 -45.01 -23.54 -22.86
C CYS A 610 -45.18 -24.02 -24.32
N GLN A 611 -44.09 -24.13 -25.07
CA GLN A 611 -44.11 -24.58 -26.47
C GLN A 611 -44.79 -25.94 -26.62
N ASN A 612 -44.35 -26.95 -25.85
CA ASN A 612 -44.77 -28.35 -26.03
C ASN A 612 -45.86 -28.82 -25.05
N GLY A 613 -46.14 -28.04 -24.00
CA GLY A 613 -47.10 -28.39 -22.95
C GLY A 613 -47.56 -27.18 -22.13
N ASP A 614 -48.55 -27.39 -21.29
CA ASP A 614 -48.99 -26.46 -20.25
C ASP A 614 -48.62 -27.02 -18.88
N VAL A 615 -47.94 -26.22 -18.07
CA VAL A 615 -47.54 -26.55 -16.70
C VAL A 615 -48.59 -26.03 -15.75
N TRP A 616 -48.98 -26.86 -14.79
CA TRP A 616 -50.04 -26.56 -13.82
C TRP A 616 -49.55 -26.71 -12.39
N THR A 617 -50.08 -25.87 -11.50
CA THR A 617 -49.95 -26.04 -10.05
C THR A 617 -51.20 -25.65 -9.29
N HIS A 618 -51.36 -26.24 -8.10
CA HIS A 618 -52.28 -25.77 -7.07
C HIS A 618 -51.58 -25.75 -5.72
N GLY A 619 -51.22 -24.55 -5.25
CA GLY A 619 -50.33 -24.38 -4.11
C GLY A 619 -48.94 -24.97 -4.36
N LYS A 620 -48.25 -25.39 -3.30
CA LYS A 620 -46.90 -25.95 -3.40
C LYS A 620 -46.88 -27.45 -3.72
N ASP A 621 -47.98 -28.16 -3.51
CA ASP A 621 -47.95 -29.64 -3.44
C ASP A 621 -48.35 -30.30 -4.76
N LYS A 622 -49.35 -29.74 -5.45
CA LYS A 622 -49.86 -30.26 -6.73
C LYS A 622 -49.12 -29.64 -7.90
N LYS A 623 -48.53 -30.49 -8.74
CA LYS A 623 -47.68 -30.14 -9.88
C LYS A 623 -47.94 -31.16 -10.99
N PHE A 624 -48.42 -30.69 -12.15
CA PHE A 624 -48.82 -31.52 -13.28
C PHE A 624 -48.51 -30.83 -14.62
N VAL A 625 -48.57 -31.57 -15.72
CA VAL A 625 -48.50 -31.04 -17.10
C VAL A 625 -49.62 -31.60 -17.98
N ILE A 626 -50.03 -30.84 -19.00
CA ILE A 626 -50.82 -31.35 -20.14
C ILE A 626 -50.04 -31.06 -21.43
N MET A 627 -49.76 -32.07 -22.25
CA MET A 627 -48.83 -32.01 -23.38
C MET A 627 -49.43 -32.51 -24.70
N PHE A 628 -48.75 -32.19 -25.79
CA PHE A 628 -48.95 -32.76 -27.13
C PHE A 628 -50.43 -32.93 -27.57
N ASN A 629 -50.91 -34.17 -27.70
CA ASN A 629 -52.25 -34.46 -28.22
C ASN A 629 -53.35 -34.36 -27.14
N LEU A 630 -53.06 -34.72 -25.88
CA LEU A 630 -53.96 -34.48 -24.75
C LEU A 630 -54.24 -32.97 -24.58
N ARG A 631 -53.21 -32.13 -24.74
CA ARG A 631 -53.35 -30.66 -24.75
C ARG A 631 -54.28 -30.17 -25.86
N LYS A 632 -54.22 -30.76 -27.06
CA LYS A 632 -55.13 -30.40 -28.17
C LYS A 632 -56.58 -30.75 -27.84
N ASP A 633 -56.84 -31.96 -27.33
CA ASP A 633 -58.18 -32.39 -26.92
C ASP A 633 -58.74 -31.51 -25.79
N TYR A 634 -57.92 -31.22 -24.79
CA TYR A 634 -58.23 -30.36 -23.67
C TYR A 634 -58.70 -28.95 -24.11
N TYR A 635 -57.98 -28.30 -25.03
CA TYR A 635 -58.44 -27.03 -25.61
C TYR A 635 -59.70 -27.18 -26.47
N ALA A 636 -59.78 -28.21 -27.32
CA ALA A 636 -60.92 -28.45 -28.20
C ALA A 636 -62.24 -28.67 -27.42
N ARG A 637 -62.16 -29.34 -26.26
CA ARG A 637 -63.30 -29.60 -25.37
C ARG A 637 -63.64 -28.42 -24.46
N GLY A 638 -62.84 -27.37 -24.44
CA GLY A 638 -63.16 -26.06 -23.86
C GLY A 638 -62.32 -25.63 -22.64
N ASP A 639 -61.13 -26.20 -22.45
CA ASP A 639 -60.15 -25.80 -21.43
C ASP A 639 -60.75 -25.83 -20.01
N PHE A 640 -60.13 -25.12 -19.07
CA PHE A 640 -60.37 -25.10 -17.65
C PHE A 640 -61.83 -24.79 -17.29
N LYS A 641 -62.49 -23.95 -18.10
CA LYS A 641 -63.89 -23.55 -17.89
C LYS A 641 -64.87 -24.73 -17.94
N LYS A 642 -64.53 -25.81 -18.65
CA LYS A 642 -65.36 -27.02 -18.74
C LYS A 642 -64.70 -28.23 -18.07
N LEU A 643 -63.39 -28.41 -18.25
CA LEU A 643 -62.68 -29.63 -17.80
C LEU A 643 -62.03 -29.48 -16.42
N GLY A 644 -61.77 -28.24 -16.00
CA GLY A 644 -60.92 -27.92 -14.84
C GLY A 644 -59.45 -28.25 -15.10
N ALA A 645 -58.62 -28.08 -14.07
CA ALA A 645 -57.18 -28.40 -14.11
C ALA A 645 -56.93 -29.92 -14.20
N PRO A 646 -55.72 -30.35 -14.65
CA PRO A 646 -55.26 -31.72 -14.46
C PRO A 646 -55.13 -32.04 -12.96
N ILE A 647 -55.48 -33.28 -12.59
CA ILE A 647 -55.37 -33.77 -11.19
C ILE A 647 -54.45 -34.98 -11.04
N GLU A 648 -53.88 -35.46 -12.15
CA GLU A 648 -52.81 -36.46 -12.21
C GLU A 648 -51.90 -36.19 -13.42
N ASP A 649 -50.73 -36.82 -13.45
CA ASP A 649 -49.84 -36.78 -14.62
C ASP A 649 -50.34 -37.69 -15.75
N GLU A 650 -49.97 -37.34 -16.98
CA GLU A 650 -50.25 -38.15 -18.17
C GLU A 650 -49.58 -39.53 -18.07
N HIS A 651 -50.31 -40.59 -18.41
CA HIS A 651 -49.78 -41.96 -18.44
C HIS A 651 -50.23 -42.70 -19.69
N ASN A 652 -49.35 -43.55 -20.23
CA ASN A 652 -49.65 -44.43 -21.35
C ASN A 652 -50.14 -45.79 -20.81
N ASP A 653 -51.17 -46.35 -21.43
CA ASP A 653 -51.75 -47.65 -21.03
C ASP A 653 -50.99 -48.89 -21.56
N GLY A 654 -49.91 -48.66 -22.32
CA GLY A 654 -49.11 -49.71 -22.96
C GLY A 654 -49.56 -50.07 -24.38
N ASN A 655 -50.74 -49.61 -24.82
CA ASN A 655 -51.28 -49.84 -26.16
C ASN A 655 -51.15 -48.63 -27.09
N GLY A 656 -50.39 -47.60 -26.68
CA GLY A 656 -50.26 -46.36 -27.46
C GLY A 656 -51.45 -45.41 -27.29
N LEU A 657 -52.21 -45.52 -26.21
CA LEU A 657 -53.19 -44.51 -25.79
C LEU A 657 -52.72 -43.86 -24.48
N TRP A 658 -52.71 -42.53 -24.46
CA TRP A 658 -52.39 -41.72 -23.30
C TRP A 658 -53.66 -41.24 -22.62
N HIS A 659 -53.63 -41.24 -21.29
CA HIS A 659 -54.75 -40.94 -20.40
C HIS A 659 -54.36 -39.86 -19.40
N GLN A 660 -55.30 -38.97 -19.07
CA GLN A 660 -55.13 -38.02 -17.97
C GLN A 660 -56.48 -37.58 -17.38
N LYS A 661 -56.63 -37.65 -16.05
CA LYS A 661 -57.77 -37.03 -15.35
C LYS A 661 -57.57 -35.52 -15.18
N CYS A 662 -58.57 -34.76 -15.63
CA CYS A 662 -58.86 -33.41 -15.18
C CYS A 662 -59.95 -33.44 -14.09
N GLN A 663 -60.21 -32.30 -13.43
CA GLN A 663 -61.20 -32.22 -12.33
C GLN A 663 -62.59 -32.75 -12.71
N ASN A 664 -63.04 -32.52 -13.96
CA ASN A 664 -64.39 -32.83 -14.41
C ASN A 664 -64.45 -33.97 -15.45
N VAL A 665 -63.32 -34.47 -15.96
CA VAL A 665 -63.32 -35.45 -17.07
C VAL A 665 -61.99 -36.19 -17.21
N VAL A 666 -62.00 -37.30 -17.95
CA VAL A 666 -60.79 -37.96 -18.49
C VAL A 666 -60.52 -37.45 -19.92
N LEU A 667 -59.25 -37.12 -20.18
CA LEU A 667 -58.68 -36.90 -21.52
C LEU A 667 -58.06 -38.22 -21.99
N GLU A 668 -58.26 -38.54 -23.28
CA GLU A 668 -57.69 -39.71 -23.93
C GLU A 668 -57.15 -39.28 -25.30
N ALA A 669 -55.90 -39.63 -25.65
CA ALA A 669 -55.31 -39.31 -26.95
C ALA A 669 -54.20 -40.29 -27.33
N HIS A 670 -54.07 -40.59 -28.62
CA HIS A 670 -52.94 -41.35 -29.18
C HIS A 670 -51.69 -40.45 -29.35
#